data_AF-A0ABD1MG93-F1
#
_entry.id   AF-A0ABD1MG93-F1
#
_cell.length_a   1.000
_cell.length_b   1.000
_cell.length_c   1.000
_cell.angle_alpha   90.00
_cell.angle_beta   90.00
_cell.angle_gamma   90.00
#
_symmetry.space_group_name_H-M   'P 1'
#
loop_
_entity.id
_entity.type
_entity.pdbx_description
1 polymer ?
#
loop_
_entity_poly.entity_id
_entity_poly.type
_entity_poly.pdbx_seq_one_letter_code
_entity_poly.pdbx_strand_id
1 'polypeptide(L)'
;MPYPSRKSPSVVVNLVCAKGVIRCMQREREALLHLKVGLVDKYGMLSSWTSADCCQWKGIVCSNITGHVLTLDLHGDWFAMDEFFISGNINKSLMELQHLKVLNLSWNQFQGNHVPDFIASLKNLRYLDLSNSGFGGRIPSQLGSLSHLNYLNLGGNSLEGSIPYQLGNLSRLQHLDLRGNSLEGNVPSQLGNLLHLQKLYLGYCEALKIDGEGLWLSNLTSLTHLDLSLISNLNNSHSLLQIIGTLPKLEELSLSDCSLSDHFIHSLNPLKFNYSTSLSVFDLSWNTFTSFMIFQLVSNISSNLVELDLCGNNLLEAPTSNHFGMKMHSLERIDLSSNRLRGGVLESFMNICTIQYLNIYGNNITRDLPSIVHNLSGGCARYSLQELFLSYNQIIGSLPDFSTFSSLKTLDLSVNRLSGKIPEGSKLPPQLESLSIESNSLEGGVPKSFGRTCTLHSLHLSNNSLNEELPVIIHHLSGCARFSLQELNGKIPEDIRFPTQLETLEMNSNSLGGVISDSHFANMSKLKLLELSDNSLALEFSQNFAPSFQLGYIKLRSCKLGPTFPKWFQTQNDIEILDISNCGISDFVPEWFWSKVAIQGMTRMNISFNNLKGTIPNFPLEITPHFLILASNQFEGPIPPFLRGSAYLDLSQNNFSDCFSFLCGNDTVEALGQLDLSNNQLSGQIPDCWNHFKSLAYLDLSHNNFSGTIPISMGSLLELQALLLSSNSLTKEIPRSLSSCTKLVMLDLGENKLSGPIPSWIGDKLQKLQILSLRKNHFSGSLPLQLCYLKGIQLLDLSLNNLSGRIPKCLKNLTAMSQKTSLIDYTHQGYFVSVRSVGQYMNYYDLYSLLTWKGAEQIFLNNELLLLKSIDLSSNHLSEEIPIEIESLFELISLNLSRNNLTGEIPSNIGRLTSLEFLDLSRNKIYGPIPCSLTQIDRLTMLDLSHNHLSGEIPIGTQLQSFDATSYEDNLNLCGKPLEKLCVVEEPPDKLDVEFDEDENFFVKHPLYASMAFGFITGFGGVFVSILVNRTWRQAYCRLLDNLTDHIYLIIVTKVAK
;
A
#
# COMPACT_ATOMS: atom_id res chain seq x y z
N MET A 1 99.84 19.16 -8.33
CA MET A 1 100.41 18.58 -9.57
C MET A 1 99.34 17.68 -10.23
N PRO A 2 99.36 17.47 -11.57
CA PRO A 2 98.08 17.45 -12.31
C PRO A 2 97.86 16.34 -13.37
N TYR A 3 96.58 15.97 -13.59
CA TYR A 3 95.97 15.48 -14.85
C TYR A 3 96.52 14.18 -15.52
N PRO A 4 95.88 13.62 -16.59
CA PRO A 4 94.48 13.70 -17.06
C PRO A 4 93.81 12.31 -17.30
N SER A 5 92.61 12.32 -17.91
CA SER A 5 91.73 11.18 -18.20
C SER A 5 91.98 10.44 -19.54
N ARG A 6 91.47 9.19 -19.66
CA ARG A 6 90.51 8.76 -20.71
C ARG A 6 89.96 7.33 -20.51
N LYS A 7 88.97 6.92 -21.33
CA LYS A 7 88.16 5.68 -21.21
C LYS A 7 88.65 4.52 -22.10
N SER A 8 88.48 3.27 -21.64
CA SER A 8 88.06 2.05 -22.41
C SER A 8 88.95 1.58 -23.59
N PRO A 9 88.72 0.42 -24.27
CA PRO A 9 87.68 -0.62 -24.12
C PRO A 9 88.25 -2.09 -23.97
N SER A 10 87.61 -3.03 -23.27
CA SER A 10 86.56 -4.03 -23.66
C SER A 10 86.95 -5.18 -24.63
N VAL A 11 86.86 -6.43 -24.15
CA VAL A 11 86.17 -7.63 -24.71
C VAL A 11 85.96 -8.55 -23.47
N VAL A 12 84.78 -8.98 -22.99
CA VAL A 12 83.45 -9.39 -23.51
C VAL A 12 83.36 -10.87 -23.93
N VAL A 13 82.83 -11.69 -23.01
CA VAL A 13 81.99 -12.87 -23.31
C VAL A 13 80.79 -12.81 -22.37
N ASN A 14 79.57 -13.02 -22.87
CA ASN A 14 78.33 -12.93 -22.10
C ASN A 14 77.88 -14.30 -21.58
N LEU A 15 77.21 -14.30 -20.42
CA LEU A 15 76.40 -15.42 -19.94
C LEU A 15 75.05 -14.86 -19.53
N VAL A 16 73.98 -15.28 -20.23
CA VAL A 16 72.65 -14.65 -20.12
C VAL A 16 71.78 -15.40 -19.12
N CYS A 17 71.52 -14.79 -17.97
CA CYS A 17 70.45 -15.24 -17.08
C CYS A 17 69.09 -14.76 -17.61
N ALA A 18 68.18 -15.68 -17.90
CA ALA A 18 66.80 -15.35 -18.21
C ALA A 18 66.08 -14.78 -16.98
N LYS A 19 65.25 -13.75 -17.16
CA LYS A 19 64.31 -13.31 -16.12
C LYS A 19 63.26 -14.40 -15.93
N GLY A 20 63.25 -15.05 -14.77
CA GLY A 20 62.17 -15.96 -14.39
C GLY A 20 60.84 -15.19 -14.28
N VAL A 21 59.78 -15.73 -14.89
CA VAL A 21 58.42 -15.20 -14.71
C VAL A 21 57.93 -15.65 -13.33
N ILE A 22 57.68 -14.68 -12.44
CA ILE A 22 57.02 -14.93 -11.15
C ILE A 22 55.57 -15.35 -11.46
N ARG A 23 55.11 -16.43 -10.82
CA ARG A 23 53.77 -17.02 -10.98
C ARG A 23 53.20 -17.40 -9.62
N CYS A 24 51.89 -17.63 -9.58
CA CYS A 24 51.19 -18.17 -8.43
C CYS A 24 51.86 -19.44 -7.86
N MET A 25 51.91 -19.53 -6.53
CA MET A 25 52.41 -20.71 -5.83
C MET A 25 51.45 -21.89 -6.02
N GLN A 26 51.96 -23.04 -6.50
CA GLN A 26 51.14 -24.19 -6.90
C GLN A 26 50.18 -24.68 -5.80
N ARG A 27 50.60 -24.70 -4.53
CA ARG A 27 49.73 -25.08 -3.39
C ARG A 27 48.58 -24.09 -3.17
N GLU A 28 48.83 -22.80 -3.35
CA GLU A 28 47.81 -21.76 -3.22
C GLU A 28 46.82 -21.83 -4.39
N ARG A 29 47.31 -22.13 -5.61
CA ARG A 29 46.46 -22.46 -6.77
C ARG A 29 45.57 -23.68 -6.52
N GLU A 30 46.12 -24.74 -5.95
CA GLU A 30 45.38 -25.96 -5.60
C GLU A 30 44.34 -25.69 -4.49
N ALA A 31 44.71 -24.92 -3.47
CA ALA A 31 43.81 -24.49 -2.40
C ALA A 31 42.62 -23.66 -2.89
N LEU A 32 42.86 -22.75 -3.84
CA LEU A 32 41.83 -21.97 -4.53
C LEU A 32 40.93 -22.85 -5.41
N LEU A 33 41.47 -23.85 -6.11
CA LEU A 33 40.64 -24.80 -6.86
C LEU A 33 39.77 -25.66 -5.93
N HIS A 34 40.29 -26.07 -4.77
CA HIS A 34 39.49 -26.74 -3.74
C HIS A 34 38.42 -25.83 -3.11
N LEU A 35 38.66 -24.53 -3.03
CA LEU A 35 37.63 -23.55 -2.65
C LEU A 35 36.54 -23.46 -3.73
N LYS A 36 36.92 -23.31 -5.00
CA LYS A 36 35.99 -23.26 -6.14
C LYS A 36 35.09 -24.50 -6.25
N VAL A 37 35.54 -25.68 -5.80
CA VAL A 37 34.72 -26.91 -5.74
C VAL A 37 33.68 -26.89 -4.61
N GLY A 38 33.88 -26.09 -3.55
CA GLY A 38 32.90 -25.90 -2.48
C GLY A 38 31.84 -24.83 -2.77
N LEU A 39 32.08 -23.98 -3.76
CA LEU A 39 31.24 -22.84 -4.13
C LEU A 39 30.29 -23.18 -5.28
N VAL A 40 29.11 -22.56 -5.26
CA VAL A 40 28.10 -22.62 -6.32
C VAL A 40 28.12 -21.28 -7.05
N ASP A 41 28.59 -21.31 -8.29
CA ASP A 41 28.80 -20.14 -9.16
C ASP A 41 27.81 -20.17 -10.33
N LYS A 42 26.55 -19.79 -10.05
CA LYS A 42 25.45 -19.77 -11.05
C LYS A 42 25.69 -18.72 -12.15
N TYR A 43 26.31 -17.60 -11.80
CA TYR A 43 26.45 -16.42 -12.66
C TYR A 43 27.86 -16.25 -13.28
N GLY A 44 28.79 -17.19 -13.02
CA GLY A 44 30.08 -17.28 -13.70
C GLY A 44 31.17 -16.33 -13.17
N MET A 45 31.09 -15.88 -11.91
CA MET A 45 32.07 -15.01 -11.27
C MET A 45 33.48 -15.64 -11.23
N LEU A 46 33.56 -16.97 -11.10
CA LEU A 46 34.80 -17.75 -11.06
C LEU A 46 35.19 -18.29 -12.45
N SER A 47 34.55 -17.85 -13.53
CA SER A 47 34.80 -18.30 -14.92
C SER A 47 36.26 -18.14 -15.36
N SER A 48 36.95 -17.08 -14.93
CA SER A 48 38.36 -16.86 -15.27
C SER A 48 39.33 -17.82 -14.57
N TRP A 49 38.87 -18.60 -13.58
CA TRP A 49 39.70 -19.52 -12.79
C TRP A 49 39.95 -20.81 -13.57
N THR A 50 40.77 -20.70 -14.62
CA THR A 50 41.10 -21.77 -15.59
C THR A 50 42.58 -21.84 -15.95
N SER A 51 43.32 -20.74 -15.85
CA SER A 51 44.72 -20.66 -16.28
C SER A 51 45.71 -21.44 -15.38
N ALA A 52 46.96 -21.56 -15.85
CA ALA A 52 48.05 -22.15 -15.07
C ALA A 52 48.59 -21.22 -13.96
N ASP A 53 48.27 -19.92 -13.99
CA ASP A 53 48.77 -18.92 -13.04
C ASP A 53 47.60 -18.20 -12.36
N CYS A 54 47.35 -18.50 -11.08
CA CYS A 54 46.21 -17.93 -10.36
C CYS A 54 46.29 -16.41 -10.20
N CYS A 55 47.48 -15.81 -10.35
CA CYS A 55 47.67 -14.36 -10.30
C CYS A 55 47.06 -13.61 -11.50
N GLN A 56 46.45 -14.34 -12.45
CA GLN A 56 45.69 -13.81 -13.58
C GLN A 56 44.17 -13.97 -13.41
N TRP A 57 43.69 -14.53 -12.30
CA TRP A 57 42.26 -14.78 -12.08
C TRP A 57 41.56 -13.54 -11.51
N LYS A 58 40.32 -13.25 -11.97
CA LYS A 58 39.46 -12.22 -11.36
C LYS A 58 39.32 -12.52 -9.87
N GLY A 59 39.52 -11.50 -9.04
CA GLY A 59 39.49 -11.59 -7.58
C GLY A 59 40.81 -11.99 -6.90
N ILE A 60 41.86 -12.35 -7.64
CA ILE A 60 43.16 -12.75 -7.06
C ILE A 60 44.22 -11.66 -7.30
N VAL A 61 44.92 -11.26 -6.23
CA VAL A 61 46.14 -10.42 -6.35
C VAL A 61 47.29 -11.08 -5.61
N CYS A 62 48.43 -11.23 -6.28
CA CYS A 62 49.64 -11.85 -5.74
C CYS A 62 50.75 -10.82 -5.44
N SER A 63 51.77 -11.25 -4.69
CA SER A 63 53.03 -10.53 -4.56
C SER A 63 53.79 -10.53 -5.89
N ASN A 64 54.11 -9.34 -6.39
CA ASN A 64 55.02 -9.10 -7.52
C ASN A 64 56.50 -9.44 -7.24
N ILE A 65 56.82 -9.96 -6.04
CA ILE A 65 58.17 -10.40 -5.65
C ILE A 65 58.20 -11.91 -5.40
N THR A 66 57.16 -12.47 -4.76
CA THR A 66 57.19 -13.88 -4.30
C THR A 66 56.13 -14.79 -4.92
N GLY A 67 55.17 -14.26 -5.68
CA GLY A 67 54.09 -15.06 -6.30
C GLY A 67 53.00 -15.55 -5.32
N HIS A 68 53.15 -15.29 -4.02
CA HIS A 68 52.14 -15.63 -3.01
C HIS A 68 50.88 -14.77 -3.13
N VAL A 69 49.70 -15.37 -2.94
CA VAL A 69 48.40 -14.67 -2.91
C VAL A 69 48.32 -13.73 -1.70
N LEU A 70 47.91 -12.49 -1.94
CA LEU A 70 47.76 -11.41 -0.95
C LEU A 70 46.30 -10.94 -0.81
N THR A 71 45.51 -11.02 -1.88
CA THR A 71 44.08 -10.67 -1.91
C THR A 71 43.28 -11.81 -2.52
N LEU A 72 42.16 -12.13 -1.88
CA LEU A 72 41.03 -12.88 -2.43
C LEU A 72 39.79 -11.99 -2.27
N ASP A 73 39.24 -11.56 -3.38
CA ASP A 73 38.12 -10.62 -3.46
C ASP A 73 37.05 -11.18 -4.41
N LEU A 74 35.93 -11.62 -3.85
CA LEU A 74 34.80 -12.25 -4.55
C LEU A 74 33.47 -11.60 -4.16
N HIS A 75 33.45 -10.27 -3.95
CA HIS A 75 32.18 -9.58 -3.69
C HIS A 75 31.19 -9.76 -4.85
N GLY A 76 29.91 -9.89 -4.50
CA GLY A 76 28.81 -9.87 -5.45
C GLY A 76 28.20 -8.49 -5.67
N ASP A 77 27.10 -8.45 -6.42
CA ASP A 77 26.26 -7.28 -6.66
C ASP A 77 24.79 -7.73 -6.79
N TRP A 78 23.88 -7.06 -6.07
CA TRP A 78 22.43 -7.30 -6.08
C TRP A 78 21.63 -6.15 -6.74
N PHE A 79 22.29 -5.05 -7.14
CA PHE A 79 21.64 -3.86 -7.71
C PHE A 79 21.89 -3.68 -9.22
N ALA A 80 22.81 -4.47 -9.80
CA ALA A 80 22.92 -4.62 -11.25
C ALA A 80 21.69 -5.36 -11.84
N MET A 81 21.25 -4.97 -13.04
CA MET A 81 20.15 -5.65 -13.77
C MET A 81 20.46 -7.13 -14.08
N ASP A 82 21.75 -7.48 -14.17
CA ASP A 82 22.23 -8.85 -14.13
C ASP A 82 22.79 -9.11 -12.72
N GLU A 83 22.08 -9.89 -11.90
CA GLU A 83 22.57 -10.29 -10.56
C GLU A 83 23.91 -11.06 -10.66
N PHE A 84 24.87 -10.80 -9.77
CA PHE A 84 26.09 -11.60 -9.69
C PHE A 84 26.47 -11.93 -8.25
N PHE A 85 26.22 -13.17 -7.81
CA PHE A 85 26.66 -13.67 -6.50
C PHE A 85 27.07 -15.15 -6.54
N ILE A 86 27.90 -15.56 -5.58
CA ILE A 86 28.23 -16.96 -5.28
C ILE A 86 27.51 -17.45 -4.01
N SER A 87 27.31 -18.76 -3.94
CA SER A 87 26.75 -19.47 -2.78
C SER A 87 27.57 -20.74 -2.49
N GLY A 88 27.06 -21.67 -1.68
CA GLY A 88 27.74 -22.91 -1.31
C GLY A 88 28.46 -22.81 0.04
N ASN A 89 29.65 -23.40 0.15
CA ASN A 89 30.40 -23.55 1.42
C ASN A 89 31.88 -23.15 1.27
N ILE A 90 32.38 -22.34 2.21
CA ILE A 90 33.77 -21.87 2.23
C ILE A 90 34.67 -23.01 2.70
N ASN A 91 35.41 -23.61 1.76
CA ASN A 91 36.30 -24.73 2.05
C ASN A 91 37.48 -24.33 2.94
N LYS A 92 37.79 -25.17 3.94
CA LYS A 92 38.97 -25.07 4.82
C LYS A 92 40.32 -25.06 4.07
N SER A 93 40.35 -25.40 2.78
CA SER A 93 41.54 -25.23 1.94
C SER A 93 42.06 -23.79 1.94
N LEU A 94 41.21 -22.80 2.19
CA LEU A 94 41.58 -21.38 2.34
C LEU A 94 42.70 -21.15 3.38
N MET A 95 42.85 -22.04 4.38
CA MET A 95 43.94 -21.98 5.38
C MET A 95 45.35 -22.04 4.77
N GLU A 96 45.53 -22.59 3.56
CA GLU A 96 46.84 -22.64 2.88
C GLU A 96 47.33 -21.25 2.43
N LEU A 97 46.43 -20.25 2.30
CA LEU A 97 46.77 -18.89 1.89
C LEU A 97 47.37 -18.06 3.05
N GLN A 98 48.43 -18.57 3.67
CA GLN A 98 49.04 -18.00 4.88
C GLN A 98 49.55 -16.55 4.72
N HIS A 99 49.75 -16.08 3.47
CA HIS A 99 50.17 -14.72 3.15
C HIS A 99 49.03 -13.74 2.85
N LEU A 100 47.77 -14.20 2.90
CA LEU A 100 46.58 -13.40 2.63
C LEU A 100 46.47 -12.21 3.59
N LYS A 101 46.18 -11.03 3.03
CA LYS A 101 46.00 -9.75 3.74
C LYS A 101 44.57 -9.21 3.59
N VAL A 102 43.92 -9.53 2.48
CA VAL A 102 42.56 -9.10 2.16
C VAL A 102 41.73 -10.33 1.82
N LEU A 103 40.65 -10.52 2.57
CA LEU A 103 39.58 -11.46 2.26
C LEU A 103 38.28 -10.68 2.18
N ASN A 104 37.70 -10.60 0.99
CA ASN A 104 36.39 -9.99 0.76
C ASN A 104 35.47 -11.02 0.09
N LEU A 105 34.34 -11.30 0.74
CA LEU A 105 33.30 -12.21 0.27
C LEU A 105 31.90 -11.59 0.39
N SER A 106 31.78 -10.25 0.47
CA SER A 106 30.50 -9.57 0.73
C SER A 106 29.49 -9.65 -0.43
N TRP A 107 28.22 -9.32 -0.17
CA TRP A 107 27.14 -9.30 -1.17
C TRP A 107 26.90 -10.66 -1.85
N ASN A 108 26.98 -11.75 -1.09
CA ASN A 108 26.86 -13.13 -1.56
C ASN A 108 25.73 -13.90 -0.86
N GLN A 109 25.47 -15.15 -1.27
CA GLN A 109 24.39 -15.96 -0.68
C GLN A 109 24.94 -17.19 0.05
N PHE A 110 25.57 -16.98 1.20
CA PHE A 110 26.04 -18.04 2.11
C PHE A 110 24.99 -18.43 3.16
N GLN A 111 23.71 -18.19 2.89
CA GLN A 111 22.56 -18.45 3.78
C GLN A 111 22.64 -19.83 4.47
N GLY A 112 22.55 -19.82 5.81
CA GLY A 112 22.62 -21.02 6.66
C GLY A 112 24.02 -21.51 7.01
N ASN A 113 25.09 -20.99 6.37
CA ASN A 113 26.46 -21.25 6.82
C ASN A 113 26.80 -20.39 8.04
N HIS A 114 27.71 -20.89 8.87
CA HIS A 114 28.34 -20.11 9.95
C HIS A 114 29.62 -19.45 9.44
N VAL A 115 30.01 -18.31 10.03
CA VAL A 115 31.34 -17.71 9.79
C VAL A 115 32.42 -18.72 10.20
N PRO A 116 33.30 -19.19 9.29
CA PRO A 116 34.23 -20.27 9.64
C PRO A 116 35.35 -19.82 10.60
N ASP A 117 35.46 -20.47 11.75
CA ASP A 117 36.44 -20.11 12.77
C ASP A 117 37.90 -20.26 12.31
N PHE A 118 38.15 -21.17 11.35
CA PHE A 118 39.45 -21.36 10.73
C PHE A 118 39.98 -20.12 10.01
N ILE A 119 39.16 -19.12 9.67
CA ILE A 119 39.64 -17.82 9.13
C ILE A 119 40.64 -17.17 10.11
N ALA A 120 40.50 -17.44 11.41
CA ALA A 120 41.45 -17.02 12.44
C ALA A 120 42.87 -17.60 12.28
N SER A 121 43.10 -18.61 11.42
CA SER A 121 44.44 -19.13 11.13
C SER A 121 45.26 -18.18 10.23
N LEU A 122 44.61 -17.26 9.51
CA LEU A 122 45.24 -16.37 8.53
C LEU A 122 45.91 -15.18 9.22
N LYS A 123 47.01 -15.41 9.94
CA LYS A 123 47.63 -14.43 10.85
C LYS A 123 48.17 -13.14 10.21
N ASN A 124 48.24 -13.09 8.88
CA ASN A 124 48.63 -11.91 8.10
C ASN A 124 47.44 -11.03 7.67
N LEU A 125 46.19 -11.46 7.92
CA LEU A 125 44.98 -10.77 7.47
C LEU A 125 44.87 -9.36 8.08
N ARG A 126 44.51 -8.39 7.24
CA ARG A 126 44.38 -6.96 7.55
C ARG A 126 42.99 -6.41 7.25
N TYR A 127 42.30 -7.01 6.29
CA TYR A 127 40.95 -6.67 5.88
C TYR A 127 40.15 -7.97 5.76
N LEU A 128 39.02 -8.02 6.48
CA LEU A 128 38.03 -9.08 6.40
C LEU A 128 36.66 -8.44 6.21
N ASP A 129 36.03 -8.69 5.07
CA ASP A 129 34.64 -8.33 4.80
C ASP A 129 33.83 -9.57 4.42
N LEU A 130 32.79 -9.83 5.21
CA LEU A 130 31.81 -10.90 5.05
C LEU A 130 30.37 -10.34 5.10
N SER A 131 30.19 -9.04 4.81
CA SER A 131 28.90 -8.35 4.93
C SER A 131 27.87 -8.74 3.87
N ASN A 132 26.59 -8.50 4.13
CA ASN A 132 25.49 -8.74 3.17
C ASN A 132 25.56 -10.14 2.56
N SER A 133 25.79 -11.17 3.39
CA SER A 133 26.19 -12.51 2.95
C SER A 133 25.31 -13.66 3.45
N GLY A 134 24.34 -13.37 4.33
CA GLY A 134 23.45 -14.37 4.93
C GLY A 134 24.11 -15.34 5.92
N PHE A 135 25.29 -15.02 6.46
CA PHE A 135 25.91 -15.86 7.49
C PHE A 135 25.05 -15.90 8.76
N GLY A 136 24.83 -17.09 9.29
CA GLY A 136 24.09 -17.33 10.54
C GLY A 136 24.99 -17.78 11.69
N GLY A 137 24.38 -17.97 12.86
CA GLY A 137 25.10 -18.46 14.04
C GLY A 137 26.00 -17.40 14.68
N ARG A 138 26.86 -17.83 15.61
CA ARG A 138 27.62 -16.93 16.49
C ARG A 138 28.94 -16.47 15.86
N ILE A 139 29.31 -15.21 16.12
CA ILE A 139 30.62 -14.65 15.77
C ILE A 139 31.74 -15.49 16.44
N PRO A 140 32.69 -16.07 15.69
CA PRO A 140 33.76 -16.88 16.29
C PRO A 140 34.72 -16.04 17.13
N SER A 141 34.81 -16.35 18.43
CA SER A 141 35.74 -15.69 19.37
C SER A 141 37.21 -15.74 18.92
N GLN A 142 37.55 -16.77 18.13
CA GLN A 142 38.82 -17.02 17.48
C GLN A 142 39.28 -15.83 16.61
N LEU A 143 38.36 -15.05 16.01
CA LEU A 143 38.68 -13.87 15.21
C LEU A 143 39.49 -12.82 16.01
N GLY A 144 39.28 -12.73 17.33
CA GLY A 144 40.08 -11.89 18.24
C GLY A 144 41.57 -12.24 18.32
N SER A 145 42.03 -13.29 17.62
CA SER A 145 43.44 -13.68 17.49
C SER A 145 44.11 -13.21 16.18
N LEU A 146 43.45 -12.34 15.40
CA LEU A 146 43.97 -11.73 14.16
C LEU A 146 44.64 -10.36 14.44
N SER A 147 45.77 -10.36 15.14
CA SER A 147 46.49 -9.12 15.57
C SER A 147 47.08 -8.23 14.46
N HIS A 148 46.80 -8.54 13.19
CA HIS A 148 47.11 -7.71 12.01
C HIS A 148 45.88 -7.05 11.40
N LEU A 149 44.67 -7.31 11.92
CA LEU A 149 43.41 -6.83 11.36
C LEU A 149 43.22 -5.33 11.63
N ASN A 150 43.01 -4.57 10.55
CA ASN A 150 42.68 -3.15 10.55
C ASN A 150 41.19 -2.93 10.24
N TYR A 151 40.57 -3.81 9.46
CA TYR A 151 39.18 -3.71 9.01
C TYR A 151 38.46 -5.04 9.21
N LEU A 152 37.32 -5.00 9.91
CA LEU A 152 36.40 -6.13 10.09
C LEU A 152 34.97 -5.66 9.82
N ASN A 153 34.33 -6.23 8.80
CA ASN A 153 32.92 -6.02 8.50
C ASN A 153 32.17 -7.35 8.45
N LEU A 154 31.13 -7.47 9.28
CA LEU A 154 30.20 -8.60 9.38
C LEU A 154 28.73 -8.13 9.27
N GLY A 155 28.48 -6.87 8.90
CA GLY A 155 27.13 -6.29 8.88
C GLY A 155 26.21 -6.89 7.81
N GLY A 156 24.89 -6.75 7.97
CA GLY A 156 23.90 -7.28 7.02
C GLY A 156 23.90 -8.81 6.94
N ASN A 157 23.87 -9.48 8.08
CA ASN A 157 23.87 -10.94 8.17
C ASN A 157 22.82 -11.42 9.19
N SER A 158 22.75 -12.73 9.43
CA SER A 158 21.85 -13.36 10.40
C SER A 158 22.61 -13.85 11.63
N LEU A 159 23.67 -13.14 12.03
CA LEU A 159 24.52 -13.55 13.15
C LEU A 159 23.80 -13.35 14.48
N GLU A 160 23.93 -14.32 15.37
CA GLU A 160 23.19 -14.42 16.64
C GLU A 160 24.12 -14.48 17.85
N GLY A 161 23.55 -14.26 19.05
CA GLY A 161 24.28 -14.32 20.30
C GLY A 161 25.09 -13.05 20.62
N SER A 162 25.94 -13.15 21.64
CA SER A 162 26.71 -12.01 22.15
C SER A 162 28.00 -11.74 21.38
N ILE A 163 28.34 -10.45 21.23
CA ILE A 163 29.62 -9.98 20.68
C ILE A 163 30.80 -10.55 21.53
N PRO A 164 31.77 -11.28 20.93
CA PRO A 164 32.88 -11.85 21.70
C PRO A 164 33.84 -10.76 22.23
N TYR A 165 34.06 -10.73 23.54
CA TYR A 165 34.98 -9.77 24.19
C TYR A 165 36.42 -9.86 23.65
N GLN A 166 36.80 -11.01 23.07
CA GLN A 166 38.09 -11.22 22.43
C GLN A 166 38.34 -10.30 21.22
N LEU A 167 37.30 -9.72 20.61
CA LEU A 167 37.47 -8.68 19.57
C LEU A 167 38.20 -7.45 20.11
N GLY A 168 38.11 -7.16 21.43
CA GLY A 168 38.90 -6.12 22.11
C GLY A 168 40.42 -6.35 22.11
N ASN A 169 40.90 -7.52 21.68
CA ASN A 169 42.34 -7.79 21.52
C ASN A 169 42.91 -7.27 20.18
N LEU A 170 42.06 -6.84 19.24
CA LEU A 170 42.44 -6.43 17.89
C LEU A 170 43.03 -5.00 17.88
N SER A 171 44.15 -4.78 18.57
CA SER A 171 44.74 -3.46 18.87
C SER A 171 45.15 -2.58 17.67
N ARG A 172 44.99 -3.07 16.43
CA ARG A 172 45.18 -2.33 15.18
C ARG A 172 43.87 -2.00 14.43
N LEU A 173 42.73 -2.45 14.94
CA LEU A 173 41.44 -2.29 14.28
C LEU A 173 41.07 -0.80 14.20
N GLN A 174 40.74 -0.37 12.98
CA GLN A 174 40.33 0.98 12.60
C GLN A 174 38.86 1.03 12.21
N HIS A 175 38.31 -0.07 11.69
CA HIS A 175 36.91 -0.22 11.33
C HIS A 175 36.34 -1.53 11.88
N LEU A 176 35.24 -1.42 12.62
CA LEU A 176 34.41 -2.53 13.07
C LEU A 176 32.96 -2.26 12.67
N ASP A 177 32.40 -3.12 11.83
CA ASP A 177 31.00 -3.09 11.46
C ASP A 177 30.34 -4.44 11.76
N LEU A 178 29.30 -4.40 12.59
CA LEU A 178 28.48 -5.54 13.00
C LEU A 178 26.98 -5.28 12.74
N ARG A 179 26.62 -4.17 12.07
CA ARG A 179 25.25 -3.66 12.04
C ARG A 179 24.28 -4.59 11.32
N GLY A 180 22.99 -4.54 11.63
CA GLY A 180 21.98 -5.34 10.91
C GLY A 180 22.23 -6.84 11.08
N ASN A 181 22.20 -7.29 12.34
CA ASN A 181 22.36 -8.69 12.75
C ASN A 181 21.48 -8.98 13.96
N SER A 182 21.19 -10.25 14.23
CA SER A 182 20.40 -10.71 15.39
C SER A 182 21.24 -10.83 16.68
N LEU A 183 22.16 -9.88 16.91
CA LEU A 183 23.07 -9.89 18.06
C LEU A 183 22.34 -9.47 19.35
N GLU A 184 22.67 -10.13 20.45
CA GLU A 184 21.98 -9.99 21.75
C GLU A 184 22.93 -9.75 22.93
N GLY A 185 22.39 -9.18 24.01
CA GLY A 185 23.11 -8.99 25.26
C GLY A 185 23.93 -7.70 25.30
N ASN A 186 25.00 -7.67 26.09
CA ASN A 186 25.71 -6.43 26.40
C ASN A 186 26.95 -6.25 25.51
N VAL A 187 27.15 -5.04 24.97
CA VAL A 187 28.36 -4.66 24.22
C VAL A 187 29.59 -4.78 25.16
N PRO A 188 30.60 -5.62 24.83
CA PRO A 188 31.70 -5.90 25.75
C PRO A 188 32.64 -4.70 25.91
N SER A 189 32.85 -4.28 27.15
CA SER A 189 33.69 -3.13 27.51
C SER A 189 35.15 -3.24 27.05
N GLN A 190 35.61 -4.46 26.74
CA GLN A 190 36.91 -4.73 26.13
C GLN A 190 37.07 -4.08 24.74
N LEU A 191 36.00 -3.70 24.03
CA LEU A 191 36.09 -2.88 22.82
C LEU A 191 36.73 -1.50 23.10
N GLY A 192 36.63 -0.99 24.33
CA GLY A 192 37.34 0.22 24.79
C GLY A 192 38.87 0.11 24.79
N ASN A 193 39.44 -1.07 24.53
CA ASN A 193 40.89 -1.26 24.33
C ASN A 193 41.34 -0.90 22.90
N LEU A 194 40.40 -0.69 21.96
CA LEU A 194 40.68 -0.49 20.53
C LEU A 194 41.05 0.98 20.25
N LEU A 195 42.15 1.47 20.84
CA LEU A 195 42.56 2.89 20.80
C LEU A 195 42.80 3.48 19.39
N HIS A 196 42.91 2.63 18.36
CA HIS A 196 43.03 3.02 16.95
C HIS A 196 41.70 3.00 16.17
N LEU A 197 40.58 2.63 16.80
CA LEU A 197 39.29 2.51 16.14
C LEU A 197 38.79 3.88 15.69
N GLN A 198 38.43 3.99 14.42
CA GLN A 198 37.93 5.20 13.75
C GLN A 198 36.45 5.07 13.41
N LYS A 199 35.99 3.88 13.02
CA LYS A 199 34.58 3.61 12.71
C LYS A 199 34.05 2.43 13.51
N LEU A 200 32.89 2.62 14.14
CA LEU A 200 32.17 1.60 14.91
C LEU A 200 30.68 1.62 14.55
N TYR A 201 30.22 0.58 13.85
CA TYR A 201 28.82 0.39 13.49
C TYR A 201 28.25 -0.79 14.27
N LEU A 202 27.30 -0.51 15.17
CA LEU A 202 26.59 -1.48 16.02
C LEU A 202 25.06 -1.42 15.84
N GLY A 203 24.57 -0.59 14.91
CA GLY A 203 23.14 -0.33 14.75
C GLY A 203 22.34 -1.53 14.25
N TYR A 204 21.01 -1.41 14.25
CA TYR A 204 20.09 -2.42 13.72
C TYR A 204 20.27 -3.81 14.37
N CYS A 205 20.50 -3.81 15.69
CA CYS A 205 20.66 -5.00 16.53
C CYS A 205 19.75 -4.87 17.78
N GLU A 206 18.43 -5.04 17.63
CA GLU A 206 17.39 -4.71 18.64
C GLU A 206 17.65 -5.27 20.06
N ALA A 207 18.21 -6.49 20.15
CA ALA A 207 18.49 -7.17 21.42
C ALA A 207 19.83 -6.79 22.08
N LEU A 208 20.64 -5.96 21.41
CA LEU A 208 21.94 -5.49 21.88
C LEU A 208 21.79 -4.27 22.80
N LYS A 209 22.59 -4.21 23.87
CA LYS A 209 22.48 -3.19 24.94
C LYS A 209 23.85 -2.67 25.36
N ILE A 210 23.90 -1.41 25.78
CA ILE A 210 25.12 -0.80 26.34
C ILE A 210 25.02 -0.79 27.86
N ASP A 211 25.98 -1.45 28.51
CA ASP A 211 26.04 -1.69 29.95
C ASP A 211 27.16 -0.85 30.61
N GLY A 212 27.16 -0.76 31.94
CA GLY A 212 28.19 -0.07 32.73
C GLY A 212 28.31 1.42 32.39
N GLU A 213 27.18 2.08 32.15
CA GLU A 213 27.07 3.49 31.70
C GLU A 213 27.85 3.80 30.39
N GLY A 214 28.31 2.77 29.66
CA GLY A 214 29.09 2.95 28.43
C GLY A 214 30.48 3.58 28.63
N LEU A 215 31.02 3.59 29.86
CA LEU A 215 32.31 4.22 30.21
C LEU A 215 33.47 3.81 29.29
N TRP A 216 33.45 2.58 28.75
CA TRP A 216 34.45 2.06 27.81
C TRP A 216 34.57 2.88 26.51
N LEU A 217 33.49 3.54 26.09
CA LEU A 217 33.45 4.34 24.87
C LEU A 217 34.37 5.57 24.99
N SER A 218 34.52 6.14 26.19
CA SER A 218 35.38 7.31 26.45
C SER A 218 36.86 7.08 26.09
N ASN A 219 37.33 5.83 26.07
CA ASN A 219 38.69 5.48 25.68
C ASN A 219 38.91 5.61 24.15
N LEU A 220 37.85 5.58 23.34
CA LEU A 220 37.93 5.55 21.88
C LEU A 220 38.14 6.96 21.27
N THR A 221 39.17 7.65 21.75
CA THR A 221 39.59 9.00 21.32
C THR A 221 40.07 9.11 19.87
N SER A 222 40.08 8.01 19.12
CA SER A 222 40.32 7.96 17.67
C SER A 222 39.05 7.89 16.83
N LEU A 223 37.88 7.71 17.46
CA LEU A 223 36.62 7.46 16.77
C LEU A 223 36.13 8.71 16.03
N THR A 224 35.77 8.52 14.77
CA THR A 224 35.18 9.54 13.90
C THR A 224 33.77 9.18 13.43
N HIS A 225 33.42 7.88 13.31
CA HIS A 225 32.08 7.44 12.92
C HIS A 225 31.51 6.49 13.98
N LEU A 226 30.29 6.77 14.46
CA LEU A 226 29.58 5.97 15.47
C LEU A 226 28.09 5.81 15.10
N ASP A 227 27.67 4.56 14.92
CA ASP A 227 26.27 4.17 14.72
C ASP A 227 25.82 3.23 15.83
N LEU A 228 24.78 3.65 16.57
CA LEU A 228 24.16 2.92 17.66
C LEU A 228 22.65 2.74 17.44
N SER A 229 22.18 2.76 16.19
CA SER A 229 20.76 2.73 15.83
C SER A 229 20.02 1.49 16.38
N LEU A 230 18.74 1.63 16.73
CA LEU A 230 17.92 0.57 17.35
C LEU A 230 18.43 0.02 18.71
N ILE A 231 19.45 0.64 19.34
CA ILE A 231 19.89 0.24 20.69
C ILE A 231 18.92 0.82 21.74
N SER A 232 17.87 0.07 21.99
CA SER A 232 16.67 0.44 22.78
C SER A 232 16.91 0.93 24.23
N ASN A 233 18.10 0.73 24.82
CA ASN A 233 18.39 1.21 26.18
C ASN A 233 18.97 2.64 26.26
N LEU A 234 19.23 3.30 25.11
CA LEU A 234 19.86 4.62 25.05
C LEU A 234 19.06 5.76 25.72
N ASN A 235 17.74 5.81 25.51
CA ASN A 235 16.86 6.84 26.12
C ASN A 235 16.91 6.87 27.67
N ASN A 236 17.37 5.80 28.30
CA ASN A 236 17.50 5.68 29.76
C ASN A 236 18.91 6.02 30.29
N SER A 237 19.91 6.31 29.43
CA SER A 237 21.32 6.46 29.83
C SER A 237 21.85 7.88 29.60
N HIS A 238 21.59 8.77 30.56
CA HIS A 238 22.05 10.16 30.53
C HIS A 238 23.58 10.30 30.42
N SER A 239 24.35 9.45 31.11
CA SER A 239 25.81 9.50 31.15
C SER A 239 26.48 9.06 29.85
N LEU A 240 25.92 8.06 29.15
CA LEU A 240 26.44 7.61 27.85
C LEU A 240 26.43 8.72 26.79
N LEU A 241 25.37 9.54 26.74
CA LEU A 241 25.31 10.70 25.84
C LEU A 241 26.34 11.79 26.21
N GLN A 242 26.67 11.94 27.49
CA GLN A 242 27.77 12.81 27.92
C GLN A 242 29.13 12.23 27.53
N ILE A 243 29.30 10.91 27.58
CA ILE A 243 30.52 10.20 27.17
C ILE A 243 30.73 10.32 25.65
N ILE A 244 29.70 10.03 24.84
CA ILE A 244 29.68 10.37 23.40
C ILE A 244 30.08 11.84 23.25
N GLY A 245 29.46 12.72 24.05
CA GLY A 245 29.71 14.16 24.20
C GLY A 245 31.18 14.61 24.39
N THR A 246 32.07 13.70 24.78
CA THR A 246 33.51 13.97 24.98
C THR A 246 34.43 13.50 23.85
N LEU A 247 33.96 12.70 22.88
CA LEU A 247 34.78 12.07 21.84
C LEU A 247 35.39 13.10 20.87
N PRO A 248 36.71 13.37 20.90
CA PRO A 248 37.28 14.61 20.35
C PRO A 248 37.44 14.68 18.83
N LYS A 249 36.95 13.69 18.07
CA LYS A 249 37.11 13.59 16.61
C LYS A 249 35.85 13.14 15.88
N LEU A 250 34.68 13.15 16.54
CA LEU A 250 33.46 12.62 15.95
C LEU A 250 33.04 13.47 14.73
N GLU A 251 32.87 12.82 13.58
CA GLU A 251 32.54 13.36 12.25
C GLU A 251 31.13 12.91 11.83
N GLU A 252 30.74 11.68 12.17
CA GLU A 252 29.45 11.03 11.88
C GLU A 252 28.89 10.40 13.16
N LEU A 253 27.62 10.70 13.48
CA LEU A 253 26.87 10.10 14.58
C LEU A 253 25.47 9.72 14.11
N SER A 254 25.11 8.44 14.21
CA SER A 254 23.74 7.95 13.98
C SER A 254 23.16 7.36 15.26
N LEU A 255 21.96 7.82 15.60
CA LEU A 255 21.14 7.39 16.73
C LEU A 255 19.68 7.14 16.25
N SER A 256 19.53 6.51 15.08
CA SER A 256 18.21 6.23 14.48
C SER A 256 17.41 5.20 15.30
N ASP A 257 16.11 5.42 15.49
CA ASP A 257 15.19 4.58 16.29
C ASP A 257 15.77 4.14 17.65
N CYS A 258 16.42 5.08 18.34
CA CYS A 258 16.98 4.87 19.67
C CYS A 258 15.95 5.15 20.79
N SER A 259 14.66 5.20 20.42
CA SER A 259 13.53 5.58 21.28
C SER A 259 13.73 6.92 22.01
N LEU A 260 14.51 7.85 21.45
CA LEU A 260 14.79 9.16 22.06
C LEU A 260 13.53 10.03 22.04
N SER A 261 13.30 10.82 23.08
CA SER A 261 12.13 11.69 23.23
C SER A 261 12.53 13.07 23.73
N ASP A 262 11.62 14.05 23.81
CA ASP A 262 11.97 15.42 24.22
C ASP A 262 12.67 15.53 25.61
N HIS A 263 12.55 14.51 26.47
CA HIS A 263 13.31 14.39 27.72
C HIS A 263 14.85 14.41 27.49
N PHE A 264 15.31 13.85 26.37
CA PHE A 264 16.68 13.95 25.85
C PHE A 264 17.14 15.41 25.71
N ILE A 265 16.28 16.27 25.15
CA ILE A 265 16.61 17.66 24.82
C ILE A 265 16.87 18.47 26.10
N HIS A 266 16.05 18.25 27.13
CA HIS A 266 16.23 18.88 28.44
C HIS A 266 17.47 18.37 29.19
N SER A 267 17.87 17.11 28.95
CA SER A 267 18.99 16.46 29.66
C SER A 267 20.38 16.92 29.22
N LEU A 268 20.49 17.57 28.05
CA LEU A 268 21.79 17.92 27.43
C LEU A 268 22.15 19.41 27.54
N ASN A 269 21.25 20.26 28.03
CA ASN A 269 21.41 21.70 28.06
C ASN A 269 21.85 22.19 29.47
N PRO A 270 23.02 22.84 29.67
CA PRO A 270 23.93 23.44 28.68
C PRO A 270 25.32 22.80 28.67
N LEU A 271 25.45 21.57 28.16
CA LEU A 271 26.77 20.93 28.00
C LEU A 271 27.50 21.49 26.76
N LYS A 272 28.81 21.73 26.90
CA LYS A 272 29.69 22.05 25.77
C LYS A 272 30.27 20.76 25.20
N PHE A 273 29.89 20.43 23.97
CA PHE A 273 30.38 19.28 23.23
C PHE A 273 31.81 19.53 22.73
N ASN A 274 32.74 18.63 23.07
CA ASN A 274 34.17 18.81 22.76
C ASN A 274 34.50 18.65 21.26
N TYR A 275 33.60 18.04 20.48
CA TYR A 275 33.68 17.86 19.02
C TYR A 275 32.78 18.83 18.25
N SER A 276 32.29 19.90 18.88
CA SER A 276 31.38 20.88 18.25
C SER A 276 31.93 21.52 16.97
N THR A 277 33.23 21.38 16.68
CA THR A 277 33.87 21.79 15.42
C THR A 277 34.07 20.69 14.37
N SER A 278 33.91 19.40 14.69
CA SER A 278 34.17 18.28 13.76
C SER A 278 32.93 17.50 13.30
N LEU A 279 31.83 17.52 14.05
CA LEU A 279 30.63 16.77 13.65
C LEU A 279 30.05 17.33 12.35
N SER A 280 29.85 16.46 11.37
CA SER A 280 29.43 16.78 10.00
C SER A 280 28.14 16.07 9.60
N VAL A 281 27.91 14.83 10.03
CA VAL A 281 26.69 14.05 9.80
C VAL A 281 26.05 13.75 11.14
N PHE A 282 24.76 14.06 11.30
CA PHE A 282 23.99 13.71 12.50
C PHE A 282 22.61 13.16 12.12
N ASP A 283 22.42 11.86 12.37
CA ASP A 283 21.17 11.15 12.13
C ASP A 283 20.44 10.88 13.46
N LEU A 284 19.20 11.34 13.49
CA LEU A 284 18.24 11.27 14.60
C LEU A 284 16.86 10.78 14.10
N SER A 285 16.82 10.10 12.95
CA SER A 285 15.60 9.57 12.34
C SER A 285 14.88 8.53 13.22
N TRP A 286 13.59 8.29 12.94
CA TRP A 286 12.75 7.26 13.58
C TRP A 286 12.62 7.34 15.10
N ASN A 287 12.93 8.48 15.71
CA ASN A 287 12.80 8.71 17.15
C ASN A 287 11.40 9.27 17.52
N THR A 288 11.22 9.60 18.80
CA THR A 288 9.96 10.06 19.41
C THR A 288 10.05 11.49 19.95
N PHE A 289 10.80 12.36 19.26
CA PHE A 289 10.73 13.80 19.54
C PHE A 289 9.31 14.33 19.28
N THR A 290 9.01 15.52 19.81
CA THR A 290 7.80 16.29 19.45
C THR A 290 8.10 17.79 19.36
N SER A 291 9.10 18.25 20.11
CA SER A 291 9.45 19.66 20.28
C SER A 291 10.42 20.15 19.21
N PHE A 292 10.08 21.30 18.62
CA PHE A 292 10.97 22.06 17.72
C PHE A 292 12.31 22.47 18.37
N MET A 293 12.45 22.35 19.70
CA MET A 293 13.71 22.57 20.41
C MET A 293 14.85 21.68 19.91
N ILE A 294 14.56 20.58 19.19
CA ILE A 294 15.59 19.74 18.56
C ILE A 294 16.48 20.55 17.60
N PHE A 295 15.92 21.47 16.79
CA PHE A 295 16.71 22.35 15.92
C PHE A 295 17.62 23.30 16.71
N GLN A 296 17.15 23.79 17.87
CA GLN A 296 17.96 24.63 18.76
C GLN A 296 19.11 23.82 19.37
N LEU A 297 18.85 22.59 19.83
CA LEU A 297 19.84 21.67 20.36
C LEU A 297 20.90 21.31 19.31
N VAL A 298 20.48 20.86 18.12
CA VAL A 298 21.36 20.51 17.00
C VAL A 298 22.30 21.67 16.66
N SER A 299 21.76 22.90 16.53
CA SER A 299 22.58 24.08 16.27
C SER A 299 23.53 24.45 17.42
N ASN A 300 23.26 24.00 18.65
CA ASN A 300 24.15 24.19 19.81
C ASN A 300 25.21 23.08 19.90
N ILE A 301 24.94 21.89 19.34
CA ILE A 301 25.92 20.80 19.23
C ILE A 301 26.97 21.15 18.17
N SER A 302 26.57 21.56 16.96
CA SER A 302 27.49 22.08 15.95
C SER A 302 26.82 22.98 14.91
N SER A 303 27.55 24.00 14.44
CA SER A 303 27.25 24.80 13.25
C SER A 303 27.86 24.24 11.96
N ASN A 304 28.67 23.18 12.07
CA ASN A 304 29.50 22.62 11.01
C ASN A 304 28.87 21.38 10.35
N LEU A 305 27.66 20.99 10.76
CA LEU A 305 26.90 19.91 10.13
C LEU A 305 26.70 20.20 8.64
N VAL A 306 26.96 19.17 7.84
CA VAL A 306 26.75 19.04 6.40
C VAL A 306 25.48 18.24 6.11
N GLU A 307 25.13 17.28 6.97
CA GLU A 307 23.92 16.48 6.86
C GLU A 307 23.20 16.31 8.21
N LEU A 308 21.87 16.44 8.17
CA LEU A 308 20.97 16.28 9.32
C LEU A 308 19.75 15.46 8.90
N ASP A 309 19.56 14.30 9.53
CA ASP A 309 18.35 13.47 9.34
C ASP A 309 17.47 13.50 10.61
N LEU A 310 16.20 13.87 10.42
CA LEU A 310 15.12 13.85 11.41
C LEU A 310 13.86 13.14 10.88
N CYS A 311 13.98 12.36 9.80
CA CYS A 311 12.93 11.57 9.16
C CYS A 311 12.17 10.69 10.17
N GLY A 312 10.89 10.43 9.93
CA GLY A 312 10.15 9.32 10.53
C GLY A 312 9.68 9.56 11.97
N ASN A 313 8.36 9.73 12.13
CA ASN A 313 7.62 9.66 13.41
C ASN A 313 8.06 10.61 14.55
N ASN A 314 9.06 11.46 14.36
CA ASN A 314 9.53 12.51 15.29
C ASN A 314 8.50 13.64 15.59
N LEU A 315 7.23 13.46 15.24
CA LEU A 315 6.03 14.26 15.52
C LEU A 315 6.16 15.81 15.38
N LEU A 316 7.19 16.31 14.70
CA LEU A 316 7.62 17.71 14.84
C LEU A 316 6.53 18.70 14.40
N GLU A 317 6.00 19.47 15.35
CA GLU A 317 5.14 20.62 15.06
C GLU A 317 5.98 21.90 14.88
N ALA A 318 5.51 22.81 14.03
CA ALA A 318 6.38 23.74 13.31
C ALA A 318 7.09 24.81 14.19
N PRO A 319 8.40 25.06 13.99
CA PRO A 319 9.06 26.25 14.52
C PRO A 319 8.56 27.53 13.84
N THR A 320 8.71 28.65 14.55
CA THR A 320 8.25 30.00 14.14
C THR A 320 9.40 31.00 13.95
N SER A 321 10.64 30.53 13.79
CA SER A 321 11.83 31.39 13.74
C SER A 321 12.83 30.97 12.67
N ASN A 322 13.42 31.97 12.00
CA ASN A 322 14.49 31.80 11.02
C ASN A 322 15.89 31.58 11.63
N HIS A 323 16.01 31.54 12.97
CA HIS A 323 17.29 31.49 13.67
C HIS A 323 18.17 30.28 13.32
N PHE A 324 17.56 29.12 13.01
CA PHE A 324 18.30 27.91 12.65
C PHE A 324 19.16 28.11 11.39
N GLY A 325 18.56 28.49 10.26
CA GLY A 325 19.30 28.74 9.02
C GLY A 325 20.19 29.97 9.04
N MET A 326 20.03 30.88 10.02
CA MET A 326 21.00 31.95 10.27
C MET A 326 22.28 31.47 10.99
N LYS A 327 22.35 30.22 11.43
CA LYS A 327 23.43 29.64 12.23
C LYS A 327 24.05 28.38 11.62
N MET A 328 23.27 27.64 10.83
CA MET A 328 23.76 26.50 10.05
C MET A 328 24.34 26.98 8.71
N HIS A 329 25.67 27.11 8.65
CA HIS A 329 26.36 27.65 7.46
C HIS A 329 26.95 26.57 6.54
N SER A 330 27.10 25.34 7.04
CA SER A 330 27.73 24.22 6.31
C SER A 330 26.74 23.18 5.80
N LEU A 331 25.44 23.36 6.06
CA LEU A 331 24.42 22.31 5.97
C LEU A 331 23.93 22.14 4.53
N GLU A 332 24.36 21.05 3.89
CA GLU A 332 24.09 20.71 2.49
C GLU A 332 22.87 19.80 2.32
N ARG A 333 22.60 18.92 3.30
CA ARG A 333 21.49 17.94 3.24
C ARG A 333 20.63 18.00 4.50
N ILE A 334 19.31 18.07 4.33
CA ILE A 334 18.34 17.96 5.43
C ILE A 334 17.20 17.02 5.02
N ASP A 335 16.97 15.97 5.81
CA ASP A 335 15.77 15.14 5.69
C ASP A 335 14.83 15.34 6.88
N LEU A 336 13.58 15.70 6.57
CA LEU A 336 12.50 15.97 7.52
C LEU A 336 11.23 15.18 7.14
N SER A 337 11.37 14.13 6.35
CA SER A 337 10.23 13.39 5.81
C SER A 337 9.46 12.61 6.88
N SER A 338 8.23 12.17 6.56
CA SER A 338 7.40 11.34 7.43
C SER A 338 7.17 11.92 8.84
N ASN A 339 6.86 13.22 8.90
CA ASN A 339 6.73 14.03 10.12
C ASN A 339 5.37 14.78 10.17
N ARG A 340 5.19 15.68 11.15
CA ARG A 340 3.94 16.47 11.31
C ARG A 340 4.11 17.96 10.99
N LEU A 341 5.13 18.31 10.20
CA LEU A 341 5.49 19.70 9.94
C LEU A 341 4.35 20.45 9.23
N ARG A 342 4.18 21.70 9.64
CA ARG A 342 3.26 22.67 9.03
C ARG A 342 4.08 23.81 8.41
N GLY A 343 3.55 24.49 7.41
CA GLY A 343 4.31 25.32 6.46
C GLY A 343 5.11 26.53 6.96
N GLY A 344 5.22 26.78 8.27
CA GLY A 344 6.13 27.80 8.83
C GLY A 344 7.61 27.40 8.79
N VAL A 345 7.92 26.09 8.85
CA VAL A 345 9.29 25.54 8.93
C VAL A 345 10.20 25.99 7.78
N LEU A 346 9.63 26.23 6.60
CA LEU A 346 10.35 26.59 5.37
C LEU A 346 11.10 27.93 5.48
N GLU A 347 10.59 28.86 6.28
CA GLU A 347 11.22 30.16 6.55
C GLU A 347 12.55 30.02 7.32
N SER A 348 12.76 28.87 7.97
CA SER A 348 14.01 28.54 8.67
C SER A 348 15.14 28.08 7.75
N PHE A 349 14.87 27.68 6.49
CA PHE A 349 15.88 27.11 5.59
C PHE A 349 16.34 28.05 4.47
N MET A 350 15.57 29.10 4.14
CA MET A 350 15.90 30.04 3.05
C MET A 350 17.30 30.69 3.18
N ASN A 351 17.83 30.80 4.40
CA ASN A 351 19.11 31.43 4.73
C ASN A 351 20.31 30.46 4.74
N ILE A 352 20.09 29.16 4.50
CA ILE A 352 21.16 28.16 4.44
C ILE A 352 21.73 28.19 3.02
N CYS A 353 22.78 29.00 2.80
CA CYS A 353 23.34 29.24 1.46
C CYS A 353 24.11 28.05 0.86
N THR A 354 24.17 26.94 1.58
CA THR A 354 24.86 25.68 1.25
C THR A 354 23.89 24.53 0.97
N ILE A 355 22.58 24.68 1.27
CA ILE A 355 21.62 23.57 1.16
C ILE A 355 21.44 23.14 -0.29
N GLN A 356 21.63 21.84 -0.55
CA GLN A 356 21.51 21.19 -1.85
C GLN A 356 20.32 20.21 -1.87
N TYR A 357 20.09 19.48 -0.79
CA TYR A 357 18.98 18.52 -0.64
C TYR A 357 18.06 18.94 0.51
N LEU A 358 16.76 19.05 0.24
CA LEU A 358 15.73 19.29 1.24
C LEU A 358 14.54 18.37 1.00
N ASN A 359 14.38 17.36 1.85
CA ASN A 359 13.25 16.45 1.80
C ASN A 359 12.24 16.74 2.93
N ILE A 360 11.00 16.97 2.56
CA ILE A 360 9.85 17.17 3.46
C ILE A 360 8.63 16.34 2.98
N TYR A 361 8.90 15.21 2.32
CA TYR A 361 7.92 14.17 1.95
C TYR A 361 7.04 13.78 3.16
N GLY A 362 5.78 13.42 2.94
CA GLY A 362 4.95 12.78 3.97
C GLY A 362 4.73 13.65 5.21
N ASN A 363 4.33 14.92 4.99
CA ASN A 363 4.13 15.91 6.05
C ASN A 363 2.74 16.59 5.93
N ASN A 364 2.45 17.56 6.81
CA ASN A 364 1.14 18.21 6.88
C ASN A 364 1.19 19.69 6.47
N ILE A 365 1.93 20.00 5.40
CA ILE A 365 2.02 21.38 4.87
C ILE A 365 0.75 21.71 4.09
N THR A 366 -0.02 22.69 4.58
CA THR A 366 -1.28 23.17 3.97
C THR A 366 -1.17 24.58 3.37
N ARG A 367 0.04 25.12 3.17
CA ARG A 367 0.25 26.43 2.53
C ARG A 367 0.12 26.33 1.01
N ASP A 368 -0.03 27.48 0.36
CA ASP A 368 -0.01 27.57 -1.09
C ASP A 368 1.41 27.49 -1.65
N LEU A 369 1.57 26.80 -2.79
CA LEU A 369 2.86 26.62 -3.44
C LEU A 369 3.56 27.93 -3.85
N PRO A 370 2.87 28.98 -4.34
CA PRO A 370 3.50 30.29 -4.59
C PRO A 370 4.14 30.90 -3.35
N SER A 371 3.52 30.82 -2.17
CA SER A 371 4.12 31.30 -0.91
C SER A 371 5.27 30.43 -0.42
N ILE A 372 5.23 29.11 -0.64
CA ILE A 372 6.37 28.21 -0.38
C ILE A 372 7.58 28.62 -1.22
N VAL A 373 7.36 28.83 -2.54
CA VAL A 373 8.39 29.29 -3.49
C VAL A 373 8.89 30.68 -3.14
N HIS A 374 8.01 31.63 -2.79
CA HIS A 374 8.40 32.97 -2.35
C HIS A 374 9.29 32.93 -1.12
N ASN A 375 8.96 32.12 -0.11
CA ASN A 375 9.73 32.05 1.13
C ASN A 375 11.11 31.40 0.91
N LEU A 376 11.18 30.25 0.23
CA LEU A 376 12.46 29.60 -0.10
C LEU A 376 13.34 30.48 -1.01
N SER A 377 12.74 31.20 -1.97
CA SER A 377 13.47 32.11 -2.86
C SER A 377 13.68 33.52 -2.30
N GLY A 378 13.21 33.83 -1.10
CA GLY A 378 13.49 35.09 -0.39
C GLY A 378 14.92 35.20 0.12
N GLY A 379 15.58 34.05 0.39
CA GLY A 379 16.96 33.96 0.85
C GLY A 379 17.96 33.48 -0.21
N CYS A 380 19.09 32.96 0.25
CA CYS A 380 20.19 32.48 -0.60
C CYS A 380 20.04 31.01 -1.06
N ALA A 381 19.20 30.20 -0.39
CA ALA A 381 19.01 28.77 -0.72
C ALA A 381 18.62 28.53 -2.20
N ARG A 382 17.98 29.50 -2.85
CA ARG A 382 17.66 29.46 -4.29
C ARG A 382 18.87 29.28 -5.24
N TYR A 383 20.08 29.58 -4.76
CA TYR A 383 21.31 29.44 -5.54
C TYR A 383 22.02 28.10 -5.30
N SER A 384 21.71 27.38 -4.21
CA SER A 384 22.38 26.14 -3.81
C SER A 384 21.51 24.90 -3.98
N LEU A 385 20.19 25.03 -3.82
CA LEU A 385 19.25 23.90 -3.78
C LEU A 385 19.21 23.17 -5.13
N GLN A 386 19.51 21.88 -5.09
CA GLN A 386 19.55 20.95 -6.23
C GLN A 386 18.36 19.98 -6.21
N GLU A 387 17.89 19.56 -5.04
CA GLU A 387 16.83 18.57 -4.86
C GLU A 387 15.83 19.05 -3.81
N LEU A 388 14.55 19.07 -4.18
CA LEU A 388 13.44 19.51 -3.32
C LEU A 388 12.27 18.52 -3.40
N PHE A 389 12.01 17.81 -2.31
CA PHE A 389 10.91 16.85 -2.19
C PHE A 389 9.83 17.40 -1.25
N LEU A 390 8.64 17.65 -1.78
CA LEU A 390 7.47 18.22 -1.11
C LEU A 390 6.22 17.33 -1.29
N SER A 391 6.41 16.09 -1.71
CA SER A 391 5.36 15.13 -2.03
C SER A 391 4.65 14.58 -0.78
N TYR A 392 3.50 13.93 -0.96
CA TYR A 392 2.65 13.44 0.14
C TYR A 392 2.39 14.52 1.20
N ASN A 393 1.85 15.66 0.77
CA ASN A 393 1.50 16.79 1.63
C ASN A 393 0.08 17.29 1.30
N GLN A 394 -0.31 18.45 1.83
CA GLN A 394 -1.63 19.08 1.56
C GLN A 394 -1.47 20.46 0.88
N ILE A 395 -0.40 20.65 0.10
CA ILE A 395 -0.05 21.93 -0.53
C ILE A 395 -1.11 22.29 -1.57
N ILE A 396 -1.55 23.55 -1.57
CA ILE A 396 -2.63 24.06 -2.43
C ILE A 396 -2.14 25.08 -3.47
N GLY A 397 -3.04 25.46 -4.39
CA GLY A 397 -2.81 26.53 -5.35
C GLY A 397 -2.16 26.08 -6.66
N SER A 398 -1.81 27.05 -7.51
CA SER A 398 -1.28 26.81 -8.87
C SER A 398 0.25 26.72 -8.91
N LEU A 399 0.79 26.06 -9.93
CA LEU A 399 2.22 25.91 -10.18
C LEU A 399 2.90 27.25 -10.61
N PRO A 400 3.80 27.85 -9.81
CA PRO A 400 4.42 29.16 -10.09
C PRO A 400 5.61 29.09 -11.07
N ASP A 401 6.25 30.24 -11.34
CA ASP A 401 7.56 30.30 -12.01
C ASP A 401 8.67 29.89 -11.02
N PHE A 402 9.43 28.83 -11.35
CA PHE A 402 10.53 28.30 -10.56
C PHE A 402 11.92 28.73 -11.07
N SER A 403 12.01 29.57 -12.12
CA SER A 403 13.30 30.04 -12.67
C SER A 403 14.11 30.93 -11.72
N THR A 404 13.60 31.23 -10.52
CA THR A 404 14.34 31.84 -9.40
C THR A 404 15.35 30.89 -8.75
N PHE A 405 15.16 29.57 -8.89
CA PHE A 405 16.12 28.56 -8.46
C PHE A 405 17.11 28.28 -9.59
N SER A 406 18.39 28.62 -9.40
CA SER A 406 19.40 28.51 -10.49
C SER A 406 19.96 27.11 -10.69
N SER A 407 19.86 26.27 -9.66
CA SER A 407 20.64 25.04 -9.51
C SER A 407 19.77 23.80 -9.29
N LEU A 408 18.45 23.97 -9.26
CA LEU A 408 17.50 22.89 -8.96
C LEU A 408 17.41 21.91 -10.14
N LYS A 409 17.68 20.64 -9.84
CA LYS A 409 17.65 19.48 -10.72
C LYS A 409 16.39 18.63 -10.49
N THR A 410 16.05 18.35 -9.24
CA THR A 410 14.90 17.50 -8.90
C THR A 410 13.88 18.29 -8.12
N LEU A 411 12.63 18.26 -8.57
CA LEU A 411 11.48 18.86 -7.89
C LEU A 411 10.33 17.85 -7.87
N ASP A 412 9.98 17.37 -6.67
CA ASP A 412 8.83 16.49 -6.47
C ASP A 412 7.75 17.20 -5.65
N LEU A 413 6.57 17.31 -6.26
CA LEU A 413 5.34 17.92 -5.73
C LEU A 413 4.18 16.92 -5.76
N SER A 414 4.44 15.63 -5.99
CA SER A 414 3.42 14.61 -6.19
C SER A 414 2.56 14.35 -4.94
N VAL A 415 1.34 13.86 -5.12
CA VAL A 415 0.39 13.56 -4.02
C VAL A 415 0.17 14.81 -3.13
N ASN A 416 -0.41 15.85 -3.73
CA ASN A 416 -0.73 17.12 -3.10
C ASN A 416 -2.14 17.59 -3.54
N ARG A 417 -2.48 18.86 -3.27
CA ARG A 417 -3.76 19.48 -3.65
C ARG A 417 -3.55 20.70 -4.56
N LEU A 418 -2.52 20.66 -5.41
CA LEU A 418 -2.27 21.70 -6.41
C LEU A 418 -3.42 21.71 -7.44
N SER A 419 -3.86 22.89 -7.85
CA SER A 419 -5.13 23.05 -8.56
C SER A 419 -5.13 24.18 -9.58
N GLY A 420 -5.93 24.00 -10.64
CA GLY A 420 -6.08 24.99 -11.71
C GLY A 420 -4.97 24.92 -12.76
N LYS A 421 -4.96 25.87 -13.69
CA LYS A 421 -4.10 25.83 -14.88
C LYS A 421 -2.68 26.29 -14.60
N ILE A 422 -1.70 25.61 -15.20
CA ILE A 422 -0.31 26.05 -15.20
C ILE A 422 -0.19 27.31 -16.10
N PRO A 423 0.32 28.46 -15.62
CA PRO A 423 0.45 29.66 -16.44
C PRO A 423 1.50 29.50 -17.56
N GLU A 424 1.20 29.95 -18.77
CA GLU A 424 2.15 30.04 -19.91
C GLU A 424 3.41 30.88 -19.61
N GLY A 425 3.37 31.72 -18.58
CA GLY A 425 4.52 32.48 -18.09
C GLY A 425 5.45 31.72 -17.14
N SER A 426 4.98 30.66 -16.48
CA SER A 426 5.75 29.89 -15.50
C SER A 426 6.89 29.13 -16.18
N LYS A 427 8.12 29.28 -15.69
CA LYS A 427 9.30 28.57 -16.22
C LYS A 427 9.82 27.57 -15.20
N LEU A 428 10.48 26.54 -15.71
CA LEU A 428 11.28 25.62 -14.89
C LEU A 428 12.67 26.21 -14.60
N PRO A 429 13.37 25.69 -13.57
CA PRO A 429 14.79 25.93 -13.38
C PRO A 429 15.62 25.59 -14.62
N PRO A 430 16.74 26.30 -14.88
CA PRO A 430 17.55 26.10 -16.07
C PRO A 430 18.38 24.80 -16.06
N GLN A 431 18.45 24.12 -14.90
CA GLN A 431 19.15 22.86 -14.68
C GLN A 431 18.19 21.70 -14.31
N LEU A 432 16.87 21.87 -14.45
CA LEU A 432 15.94 20.83 -14.00
C LEU A 432 16.10 19.54 -14.82
N GLU A 433 16.32 18.43 -14.13
CA GLU A 433 16.53 17.08 -14.65
C GLU A 433 15.32 16.18 -14.40
N SER A 434 14.58 16.37 -13.29
CA SER A 434 13.33 15.68 -12.99
C SER A 434 12.27 16.61 -12.37
N LEU A 435 11.02 16.45 -12.79
CA LEU A 435 9.85 17.11 -12.23
C LEU A 435 8.71 16.12 -11.99
N SER A 436 8.21 15.99 -10.77
CA SER A 436 6.96 15.26 -10.52
C SER A 436 5.88 16.20 -10.00
N ILE A 437 4.72 16.21 -10.67
CA ILE A 437 3.47 16.86 -10.25
C ILE A 437 2.28 15.87 -10.30
N GLU A 438 2.58 14.58 -10.27
CA GLU A 438 1.61 13.47 -10.27
C GLU A 438 0.63 13.54 -9.08
N SER A 439 -0.57 12.98 -9.22
CA SER A 439 -1.56 12.88 -8.12
C SER A 439 -1.90 14.25 -7.50
N ASN A 440 -2.43 15.14 -8.35
CA ASN A 440 -2.84 16.49 -8.01
C ASN A 440 -4.17 16.82 -8.76
N SER A 441 -4.62 18.08 -8.73
CA SER A 441 -5.84 18.55 -9.39
C SER A 441 -5.56 19.65 -10.44
N LEU A 442 -4.41 19.57 -11.12
CA LEU A 442 -4.01 20.56 -12.13
C LEU A 442 -4.84 20.42 -13.41
N GLU A 443 -5.14 21.55 -14.05
CA GLU A 443 -6.01 21.64 -15.23
C GLU A 443 -5.28 22.14 -16.49
N GLY A 444 -5.88 21.94 -17.66
CA GLY A 444 -5.32 22.42 -18.93
C GLY A 444 -4.20 21.50 -19.42
N GLY A 445 -3.02 22.06 -19.62
CA GLY A 445 -1.86 21.37 -20.16
C GLY A 445 -0.54 22.06 -19.80
N VAL A 446 0.53 21.74 -20.53
CA VAL A 446 1.90 22.10 -20.16
C VAL A 446 2.38 23.34 -20.94
N PRO A 447 2.94 24.38 -20.29
CA PRO A 447 3.45 25.59 -20.95
C PRO A 447 4.59 25.39 -21.98
N LYS A 448 4.66 26.29 -22.97
CA LYS A 448 5.74 26.36 -23.99
C LYS A 448 7.13 26.70 -23.43
N SER A 449 7.20 27.04 -22.14
CA SER A 449 8.44 27.26 -21.40
C SER A 449 9.13 25.94 -21.02
N PHE A 450 8.37 24.87 -20.72
CA PHE A 450 8.93 23.60 -20.25
C PHE A 450 9.79 22.94 -21.35
N GLY A 451 9.34 23.00 -22.61
CA GLY A 451 10.10 22.51 -23.76
C GLY A 451 11.44 23.22 -24.00
N ARG A 452 11.78 24.28 -23.24
CA ARG A 452 13.06 24.99 -23.35
C ARG A 452 14.12 24.45 -22.39
N THR A 453 13.77 23.64 -21.41
CA THR A 453 14.72 23.05 -20.44
C THR A 453 15.45 21.86 -21.06
N CYS A 454 16.68 22.10 -21.54
CA CYS A 454 17.51 21.10 -22.23
C CYS A 454 18.02 19.96 -21.35
N THR A 455 17.88 20.09 -20.02
CA THR A 455 18.35 19.12 -19.01
C THR A 455 17.29 18.13 -18.56
N LEU A 456 16.02 18.32 -18.94
CA LEU A 456 14.92 17.54 -18.37
C LEU A 456 14.96 16.09 -18.89
N HIS A 457 15.19 15.12 -18.01
CA HIS A 457 15.28 13.69 -18.32
C HIS A 457 14.02 12.91 -17.91
N SER A 458 13.34 13.36 -16.85
CA SER A 458 12.06 12.81 -16.39
C SER A 458 11.05 13.93 -16.09
N LEU A 459 9.76 13.63 -16.25
CA LEU A 459 8.64 14.52 -15.97
C LEU A 459 7.39 13.67 -15.70
N HIS A 460 6.71 13.84 -14.56
CA HIS A 460 5.55 13.03 -14.20
C HIS A 460 4.26 13.87 -14.03
N LEU A 461 3.21 13.55 -14.80
CA LEU A 461 1.93 14.26 -14.85
C LEU A 461 0.69 13.38 -14.59
N SER A 462 0.85 12.07 -14.31
CA SER A 462 -0.29 11.14 -14.12
C SER A 462 -1.23 11.59 -12.99
N ASN A 463 -2.46 11.06 -12.99
CA ASN A 463 -3.46 11.32 -11.95
C ASN A 463 -3.71 12.82 -11.70
N ASN A 464 -4.19 13.52 -12.73
CA ASN A 464 -4.49 14.95 -12.73
C ASN A 464 -5.75 15.26 -13.59
N SER A 465 -6.19 16.53 -13.60
CA SER A 465 -7.33 17.01 -14.40
C SER A 465 -6.90 17.63 -15.74
N LEU A 466 -5.77 17.19 -16.32
CA LEU A 466 -5.26 17.75 -17.58
C LEU A 466 -6.21 17.39 -18.72
N ASN A 467 -6.63 18.41 -19.46
CA ASN A 467 -7.72 18.36 -20.45
C ASN A 467 -7.43 19.16 -21.73
N GLU A 468 -6.21 19.67 -21.89
CA GLU A 468 -5.71 20.15 -23.18
C GLU A 468 -5.46 18.94 -24.11
N GLU A 469 -5.73 19.10 -25.41
CA GLU A 469 -5.51 18.02 -26.38
C GLU A 469 -4.04 17.60 -26.38
N LEU A 470 -3.78 16.28 -26.39
CA LEU A 470 -2.42 15.76 -26.33
C LEU A 470 -1.49 16.36 -27.41
N PRO A 471 -1.93 16.54 -28.69
CA PRO A 471 -1.19 17.29 -29.72
C PRO A 471 -0.74 18.72 -29.37
N VAL A 472 -1.41 19.42 -28.45
CA VAL A 472 -1.03 20.78 -28.04
C VAL A 472 0.05 20.74 -26.96
N ILE A 473 -0.12 19.90 -25.94
CA ILE A 473 0.92 19.57 -24.93
C ILE A 473 2.20 19.09 -25.63
N ILE A 474 2.04 18.26 -26.67
CA ILE A 474 3.08 17.76 -27.58
C ILE A 474 3.91 18.90 -28.17
N HIS A 475 3.25 19.91 -28.76
CA HIS A 475 3.91 21.05 -29.41
C HIS A 475 4.60 21.98 -28.39
N HIS A 476 4.12 22.06 -27.15
CA HIS A 476 4.71 22.91 -26.11
C HIS A 476 6.04 22.36 -25.56
N LEU A 477 6.23 21.05 -25.66
CA LEU A 477 7.40 20.33 -25.15
C LEU A 477 8.40 19.92 -26.27
N SER A 478 8.11 20.19 -27.55
CA SER A 478 8.88 19.72 -28.72
C SER A 478 10.25 20.39 -28.95
N GLY A 479 10.74 21.18 -27.99
CA GLY A 479 11.98 21.96 -28.08
C GLY A 479 13.22 21.17 -27.67
N CYS A 480 13.95 21.68 -26.68
CA CYS A 480 15.21 21.11 -26.20
C CYS A 480 15.00 19.79 -25.44
N ALA A 481 13.96 19.73 -24.59
CA ALA A 481 13.64 18.57 -23.75
C ALA A 481 13.33 17.28 -24.57
N ARG A 482 12.95 17.43 -25.85
CA ARG A 482 12.70 16.33 -26.80
C ARG A 482 13.87 15.35 -26.91
N PHE A 483 15.10 15.81 -26.71
CA PHE A 483 16.32 14.99 -26.88
C PHE A 483 16.84 14.36 -25.57
N SER A 484 16.35 14.82 -24.41
CA SER A 484 16.81 14.39 -23.09
C SER A 484 15.80 13.50 -22.35
N LEU A 485 14.50 13.62 -22.60
CA LEU A 485 13.45 12.90 -21.84
C LEU A 485 13.43 11.38 -22.07
N GLN A 486 13.96 10.64 -21.10
CA GLN A 486 14.07 9.16 -21.04
C GLN A 486 12.84 8.51 -20.39
N GLU A 487 12.26 9.17 -19.40
CA GLU A 487 11.01 8.85 -18.71
C GLU A 487 10.01 9.98 -18.94
N LEU A 488 8.70 9.68 -18.98
CA LEU A 488 7.66 10.70 -19.01
C LEU A 488 6.29 10.12 -18.68
N ASN A 489 5.69 10.53 -17.57
CA ASN A 489 4.27 10.28 -17.29
C ASN A 489 3.41 11.37 -18.01
N GLY A 490 3.52 11.53 -19.34
CA GLY A 490 2.81 12.55 -20.16
C GLY A 490 3.46 13.07 -21.47
N LYS A 491 3.48 12.32 -22.61
CA LYS A 491 4.50 12.54 -23.69
C LYS A 491 4.12 13.10 -25.09
N ILE A 492 4.68 14.28 -25.40
CA ILE A 492 5.52 14.77 -26.56
C ILE A 492 5.90 13.82 -27.75
N PRO A 493 6.50 14.34 -28.85
CA PRO A 493 5.95 15.22 -29.90
C PRO A 493 5.32 14.36 -31.05
N GLU A 494 5.27 14.62 -32.37
CA GLU A 494 5.80 15.62 -33.34
C GLU A 494 4.60 16.04 -34.25
N ASP A 495 4.56 16.16 -35.58
CA ASP A 495 5.48 15.96 -36.72
C ASP A 495 6.02 14.54 -37.07
N ILE A 496 5.52 13.38 -36.64
CA ILE A 496 4.42 12.98 -35.73
C ILE A 496 4.94 11.71 -35.02
N ARG A 497 5.81 11.86 -33.99
CA ARG A 497 6.65 10.79 -33.40
C ARG A 497 7.02 11.05 -31.93
N PHE A 498 6.92 10.04 -31.08
CA PHE A 498 7.51 10.02 -29.74
C PHE A 498 9.06 9.99 -29.80
N PRO A 499 9.79 10.53 -28.79
CA PRO A 499 11.25 10.48 -28.77
C PRO A 499 11.81 9.06 -28.71
N THR A 500 12.72 8.73 -29.63
CA THR A 500 13.20 7.36 -29.88
C THR A 500 14.05 6.74 -28.76
N GLN A 501 14.48 7.54 -27.77
CA GLN A 501 15.23 7.08 -26.60
C GLN A 501 14.35 6.62 -25.43
N LEU A 502 13.02 6.75 -25.53
CA LEU A 502 12.09 6.44 -24.46
C LEU A 502 12.07 4.95 -24.11
N GLU A 503 12.14 4.63 -22.81
CA GLU A 503 11.99 3.27 -22.30
C GLU A 503 10.61 3.07 -21.62
N THR A 504 10.05 4.12 -21.04
CA THR A 504 8.80 4.09 -20.23
C THR A 504 7.85 5.21 -20.65
N LEU A 505 6.67 4.89 -21.18
CA LEU A 505 5.60 5.86 -21.44
C LEU A 505 4.42 5.60 -20.52
N GLU A 506 4.19 6.49 -19.56
CA GLU A 506 2.96 6.51 -18.75
C GLU A 506 2.18 7.79 -19.07
N MET A 507 0.85 7.81 -18.94
CA MET A 507 0.00 9.01 -19.10
C MET A 507 -1.32 8.90 -18.31
N ASN A 508 -1.43 7.90 -17.44
CA ASN A 508 -2.71 7.40 -16.94
C ASN A 508 -3.50 8.38 -16.07
N SER A 509 -4.80 8.11 -15.95
CA SER A 509 -5.72 8.82 -15.05
C SER A 509 -5.74 10.33 -15.30
N ASN A 510 -6.03 10.74 -16.54
CA ASN A 510 -6.16 12.13 -16.95
C ASN A 510 -7.36 12.31 -17.90
N SER A 511 -7.67 13.55 -18.30
CA SER A 511 -8.75 13.83 -19.27
C SER A 511 -8.23 14.02 -20.70
N LEU A 512 -7.15 13.31 -21.08
CA LEU A 512 -6.49 13.50 -22.38
C LEU A 512 -7.37 13.01 -23.53
N GLY A 513 -7.53 13.87 -24.54
CA GLY A 513 -8.17 13.56 -25.82
C GLY A 513 -7.17 13.64 -26.98
N GLY A 514 -7.44 12.87 -28.03
CA GLY A 514 -6.64 12.82 -29.26
C GLY A 514 -6.68 11.44 -29.93
N VAL A 515 -6.02 11.34 -31.09
CA VAL A 515 -5.79 10.08 -31.80
C VAL A 515 -4.30 9.81 -31.83
N ILE A 516 -3.88 8.64 -31.31
CA ILE A 516 -2.53 8.12 -31.42
C ILE A 516 -2.56 7.02 -32.49
N SER A 517 -1.53 6.97 -33.34
CA SER A 517 -1.41 6.06 -34.47
C SER A 517 0.00 5.48 -34.58
N ASP A 518 0.19 4.52 -35.49
CA ASP A 518 1.48 3.89 -35.76
C ASP A 518 2.62 4.87 -36.12
N SER A 519 2.32 5.99 -36.79
CA SER A 519 3.32 7.03 -37.08
C SER A 519 4.00 7.55 -35.82
N HIS A 520 3.25 7.71 -34.73
CA HIS A 520 3.75 8.21 -33.45
C HIS A 520 4.85 7.31 -32.87
N PHE A 521 4.79 6.01 -33.12
CA PHE A 521 5.73 5.02 -32.59
C PHE A 521 6.93 4.74 -33.51
N ALA A 522 7.07 5.45 -34.64
CA ALA A 522 8.05 5.16 -35.66
C ALA A 522 9.51 5.36 -35.20
N ASN A 523 10.33 4.31 -35.33
CA ASN A 523 11.74 4.21 -34.91
C ASN A 523 11.97 4.17 -33.39
N MET A 524 10.95 3.89 -32.57
CA MET A 524 11.15 3.53 -31.16
C MET A 524 11.63 2.08 -31.07
N SER A 525 12.76 1.82 -30.39
CA SER A 525 13.29 0.46 -30.18
C SER A 525 13.61 0.13 -28.72
N LYS A 526 13.51 1.12 -27.82
CA LYS A 526 13.81 0.98 -26.39
C LYS A 526 12.58 0.84 -25.48
N LEU A 527 11.38 1.08 -26.01
CA LEU A 527 10.15 1.14 -25.24
C LEU A 527 9.81 -0.24 -24.65
N LYS A 528 9.71 -0.32 -23.32
CA LYS A 528 9.40 -1.55 -22.54
C LYS A 528 8.03 -1.47 -21.85
N LEU A 529 7.58 -0.25 -21.53
CA LEU A 529 6.31 0.01 -20.83
C LEU A 529 5.49 1.05 -21.59
N LEU A 530 4.21 0.75 -21.77
CA LEU A 530 3.19 1.63 -22.32
C LEU A 530 1.94 1.60 -21.41
N GLU A 531 1.69 2.69 -20.71
CA GLU A 531 0.58 2.89 -19.76
C GLU A 531 -0.20 4.16 -20.12
N LEU A 532 -1.35 4.02 -20.79
CA LEU A 532 -2.19 5.15 -21.20
C LEU A 532 -3.56 5.16 -20.50
N SER A 533 -3.77 4.27 -19.53
CA SER A 533 -5.09 3.92 -18.99
C SER A 533 -5.89 5.10 -18.45
N ASP A 534 -7.22 5.00 -18.54
CA ASP A 534 -8.18 5.95 -18.01
C ASP A 534 -7.98 7.38 -18.56
N ASN A 535 -7.92 7.43 -19.90
CA ASN A 535 -7.93 8.62 -20.74
C ASN A 535 -8.94 8.47 -21.89
N SER A 536 -9.31 9.58 -22.55
CA SER A 536 -10.24 9.61 -23.69
C SER A 536 -9.57 9.41 -25.07
N LEU A 537 -8.37 8.83 -25.09
CA LEU A 537 -7.54 8.63 -26.29
C LEU A 537 -8.14 7.56 -27.24
N ALA A 538 -7.95 7.76 -28.54
CA ALA A 538 -8.18 6.75 -29.57
C ALA A 538 -6.85 6.22 -30.12
N LEU A 539 -6.77 4.91 -30.37
CA LEU A 539 -5.54 4.18 -30.68
C LEU A 539 -5.62 3.52 -32.08
N GLU A 540 -5.54 4.36 -33.12
CA GLU A 540 -5.75 3.99 -34.52
C GLU A 540 -4.45 3.48 -35.18
N PHE A 541 -4.07 2.25 -34.86
CA PHE A 541 -2.94 1.55 -35.48
C PHE A 541 -3.31 0.94 -36.85
N SER A 542 -2.43 1.07 -37.86
CA SER A 542 -2.66 0.41 -39.14
C SER A 542 -2.55 -1.11 -39.04
N GLN A 543 -3.29 -1.82 -39.89
CA GLN A 543 -3.35 -3.28 -39.91
C GLN A 543 -2.00 -3.97 -40.25
N ASN A 544 -1.02 -3.21 -40.74
CA ASN A 544 0.32 -3.66 -41.09
C ASN A 544 1.39 -3.18 -40.07
N PHE A 545 0.98 -2.54 -38.96
CA PHE A 545 1.91 -2.00 -37.97
C PHE A 545 2.68 -3.11 -37.25
N ALA A 546 4.00 -3.09 -37.40
CA ALA A 546 4.95 -3.94 -36.72
C ALA A 546 5.94 -3.06 -35.94
N PRO A 547 5.68 -2.75 -34.65
CA PRO A 547 6.57 -1.93 -33.84
C PRO A 547 7.96 -2.56 -33.68
N SER A 548 8.99 -1.72 -33.65
CA SER A 548 10.40 -2.10 -33.50
C SER A 548 10.87 -2.28 -32.04
N PHE A 549 9.94 -2.20 -31.08
CA PHE A 549 10.16 -2.43 -29.66
C PHE A 549 9.47 -3.72 -29.18
N GLN A 550 9.75 -4.14 -27.95
CA GLN A 550 9.03 -5.21 -27.25
C GLN A 550 8.58 -4.69 -25.89
N LEU A 551 7.26 -4.66 -25.66
CA LEU A 551 6.67 -4.24 -24.41
C LEU A 551 6.53 -5.43 -23.46
N GLY A 552 7.08 -5.29 -22.25
CA GLY A 552 6.75 -6.16 -21.11
C GLY A 552 5.44 -5.74 -20.43
N TYR A 553 5.11 -4.44 -20.49
CA TYR A 553 3.98 -3.85 -19.80
C TYR A 553 3.13 -3.06 -20.79
N ILE A 554 1.90 -3.51 -21.03
CA ILE A 554 0.91 -2.89 -21.89
C ILE A 554 -0.34 -2.63 -21.07
N LYS A 555 -0.68 -1.37 -20.80
CA LYS A 555 -1.87 -0.98 -20.05
C LYS A 555 -2.57 0.17 -20.78
N LEU A 556 -3.77 -0.07 -21.27
CA LEU A 556 -4.51 0.82 -22.16
C LEU A 556 -5.99 0.93 -21.75
N ARG A 557 -6.29 0.65 -20.47
CA ARG A 557 -7.68 0.54 -19.96
C ARG A 557 -8.47 1.80 -20.31
N SER A 558 -9.75 1.64 -20.67
CA SER A 558 -10.66 2.75 -21.04
C SER A 558 -10.28 3.56 -22.29
N CYS A 559 -9.15 3.31 -22.95
CA CYS A 559 -8.80 3.93 -24.24
C CYS A 559 -9.50 3.23 -25.41
N LYS A 560 -9.88 3.98 -26.44
CA LYS A 560 -10.60 3.45 -27.62
C LYS A 560 -9.62 2.75 -28.56
N LEU A 561 -9.48 1.44 -28.38
CA LEU A 561 -8.61 0.55 -29.16
C LEU A 561 -9.40 -0.35 -30.12
N GLY A 562 -10.71 -0.54 -29.87
CA GLY A 562 -11.62 -1.25 -30.76
C GLY A 562 -12.02 -0.46 -32.02
N PRO A 563 -12.84 -1.07 -32.92
CA PRO A 563 -13.58 -2.32 -32.70
C PRO A 563 -12.79 -3.61 -32.96
N THR A 564 -11.75 -3.59 -33.79
CA THR A 564 -10.99 -4.81 -34.19
C THR A 564 -9.95 -5.25 -33.16
N PHE A 565 -9.63 -6.54 -33.10
CA PHE A 565 -8.56 -7.01 -32.22
C PHE A 565 -7.17 -6.53 -32.70
N PRO A 566 -6.27 -5.99 -31.83
CA PRO A 566 -5.01 -5.40 -32.28
C PRO A 566 -4.01 -6.43 -32.80
N LYS A 567 -3.72 -6.36 -34.11
CA LYS A 567 -2.76 -7.28 -34.75
C LYS A 567 -1.31 -7.07 -34.35
N TRP A 568 -0.92 -5.85 -33.96
CA TRP A 568 0.48 -5.53 -33.64
C TRP A 568 1.01 -6.30 -32.42
N PHE A 569 0.12 -6.74 -31.50
CA PHE A 569 0.45 -7.67 -30.42
C PHE A 569 1.06 -8.99 -30.91
N GLN A 570 0.80 -9.40 -32.16
CA GLN A 570 1.43 -10.60 -32.75
C GLN A 570 2.97 -10.47 -32.83
N THR A 571 3.49 -9.24 -32.90
CA THR A 571 4.94 -8.95 -32.93
C THR A 571 5.58 -8.83 -31.54
N GLN A 572 4.78 -8.76 -30.48
CA GLN A 572 5.25 -8.55 -29.11
C GLN A 572 5.40 -9.90 -28.42
N ASN A 573 6.60 -10.21 -27.92
CA ASN A 573 6.93 -11.52 -27.35
C ASN A 573 7.27 -11.47 -25.87
N ASP A 574 7.59 -10.30 -25.33
CA ASP A 574 8.11 -10.15 -23.96
C ASP A 574 7.01 -9.73 -22.96
N ILE A 575 5.72 -9.77 -23.36
CA ILE A 575 4.57 -9.30 -22.57
C ILE A 575 4.46 -10.09 -21.26
N GLU A 576 4.65 -9.40 -20.15
CA GLU A 576 4.41 -9.89 -18.80
C GLU A 576 3.04 -9.45 -18.28
N ILE A 577 2.69 -8.17 -18.48
CA ILE A 577 1.42 -7.59 -18.05
C ILE A 577 0.68 -6.95 -19.23
N LEU A 578 -0.58 -7.37 -19.41
CA LEU A 578 -1.52 -6.80 -20.37
C LEU A 578 -2.81 -6.34 -19.66
N ASP A 579 -3.18 -5.08 -19.80
CA ASP A 579 -4.52 -4.57 -19.52
C ASP A 579 -5.05 -3.80 -20.75
N ILE A 580 -6.10 -4.36 -21.37
CA ILE A 580 -6.89 -3.74 -22.45
C ILE A 580 -8.38 -3.79 -22.09
N SER A 581 -8.70 -3.63 -20.81
CA SER A 581 -10.08 -3.59 -20.35
C SER A 581 -10.80 -2.29 -20.74
N ASN A 582 -12.13 -2.34 -20.90
CA ASN A 582 -12.95 -1.18 -21.28
C ASN A 582 -12.51 -0.50 -22.61
N CYS A 583 -11.93 -1.27 -23.54
CA CYS A 583 -11.28 -0.74 -24.75
C CYS A 583 -12.20 -0.61 -25.99
N GLY A 584 -13.48 -0.99 -25.87
CA GLY A 584 -14.45 -0.96 -26.97
C GLY A 584 -14.21 -2.00 -28.07
N ILE A 585 -13.38 -3.02 -27.82
CA ILE A 585 -13.07 -4.08 -28.79
C ILE A 585 -14.29 -5.02 -28.91
N SER A 586 -14.71 -5.34 -30.13
CA SER A 586 -15.95 -6.10 -30.41
C SER A 586 -15.76 -7.27 -31.39
N ASP A 587 -14.51 -7.68 -31.56
CA ASP A 587 -14.01 -8.68 -32.52
C ASP A 587 -13.82 -10.06 -31.86
N PHE A 588 -13.41 -11.06 -32.64
CA PHE A 588 -12.99 -12.36 -32.13
C PHE A 588 -11.54 -12.31 -31.62
N VAL A 589 -11.24 -12.98 -30.51
CA VAL A 589 -9.85 -13.11 -30.03
C VAL A 589 -9.13 -14.20 -30.84
N PRO A 590 -8.03 -13.90 -31.56
CA PRO A 590 -7.39 -14.86 -32.46
C PRO A 590 -6.73 -16.04 -31.73
N GLU A 591 -6.71 -17.21 -32.38
CA GLU A 591 -6.03 -18.42 -31.89
C GLU A 591 -4.53 -18.20 -31.57
N TRP A 592 -3.82 -17.41 -32.38
CA TRP A 592 -2.41 -17.08 -32.14
C TRP A 592 -2.20 -16.30 -30.83
N PHE A 593 -3.20 -15.55 -30.37
CA PHE A 593 -3.12 -14.79 -29.13
C PHE A 593 -3.31 -15.72 -27.93
N TRP A 594 -4.30 -16.62 -27.97
CA TRP A 594 -4.45 -17.68 -26.97
C TRP A 594 -3.23 -18.60 -26.89
N SER A 595 -2.62 -18.93 -28.05
CA SER A 595 -1.36 -19.68 -28.10
C SER A 595 -0.20 -18.93 -27.45
N LYS A 596 -0.13 -17.59 -27.54
CA LYS A 596 0.85 -16.80 -26.79
C LYS A 596 0.60 -16.88 -25.29
N VAL A 597 -0.65 -16.73 -24.85
CA VAL A 597 -1.03 -16.82 -23.41
C VAL A 597 -0.63 -18.18 -22.80
N ALA A 598 -0.81 -19.28 -23.53
CA ALA A 598 -0.52 -20.65 -23.05
C ALA A 598 0.96 -21.08 -23.13
N ILE A 599 1.81 -20.35 -23.86
CA ILE A 599 3.23 -20.69 -24.06
C ILE A 599 4.16 -19.68 -23.37
N GLN A 600 3.79 -18.39 -23.38
CA GLN A 600 4.65 -17.31 -22.86
C GLN A 600 4.37 -16.97 -21.38
N GLY A 601 3.20 -17.34 -20.85
CA GLY A 601 2.93 -17.30 -19.41
C GLY A 601 2.87 -15.90 -18.80
N MET A 602 2.08 -14.99 -19.38
CA MET A 602 1.87 -13.62 -18.87
C MET A 602 1.53 -13.61 -17.38
N THR A 603 2.29 -12.91 -16.52
CA THR A 603 2.01 -12.79 -15.08
C THR A 603 0.60 -12.24 -14.82
N ARG A 604 0.14 -11.25 -15.61
CA ARG A 604 -1.22 -10.71 -15.49
C ARG A 604 -1.82 -10.30 -16.82
N MET A 605 -3.05 -10.74 -17.09
CA MET A 605 -3.81 -10.40 -18.28
C MET A 605 -5.24 -10.00 -17.94
N ASN A 606 -5.64 -8.79 -18.33
CA ASN A 606 -6.98 -8.25 -18.19
C ASN A 606 -7.50 -7.75 -19.55
N ILE A 607 -8.59 -8.34 -20.04
CA ILE A 607 -9.26 -7.94 -21.29
C ILE A 607 -10.76 -7.66 -21.08
N SER A 608 -11.15 -7.43 -19.83
CA SER A 608 -12.55 -7.33 -19.38
C SER A 608 -13.29 -6.09 -19.90
N PHE A 609 -14.61 -6.05 -19.73
CA PHE A 609 -15.47 -4.92 -20.16
C PHE A 609 -15.31 -4.55 -21.64
N ASN A 610 -15.22 -5.56 -22.49
CA ASN A 610 -15.23 -5.42 -23.94
C ASN A 610 -16.44 -6.16 -24.52
N ASN A 611 -16.49 -6.33 -25.84
CA ASN A 611 -17.50 -7.12 -26.54
C ASN A 611 -16.79 -8.24 -27.35
N LEU A 612 -15.73 -8.84 -26.79
CA LEU A 612 -14.92 -9.86 -27.45
C LEU A 612 -15.70 -11.17 -27.60
N LYS A 613 -15.50 -11.87 -28.72
CA LYS A 613 -16.35 -13.00 -29.14
C LYS A 613 -15.59 -14.32 -29.33
N GLY A 614 -16.36 -15.40 -29.27
CA GLY A 614 -15.99 -16.74 -29.70
C GLY A 614 -15.60 -17.69 -28.57
N THR A 615 -15.19 -18.89 -28.94
CA THR A 615 -14.75 -19.95 -28.02
C THR A 615 -13.27 -19.83 -27.69
N ILE A 616 -12.88 -20.00 -26.42
CA ILE A 616 -11.47 -20.08 -26.02
C ILE A 616 -10.92 -21.47 -26.43
N PRO A 617 -9.86 -21.57 -27.26
CA PRO A 617 -9.28 -22.85 -27.65
C PRO A 617 -8.50 -23.49 -26.48
N ASN A 618 -8.46 -24.82 -26.42
CA ASN A 618 -7.70 -25.53 -25.37
C ASN A 618 -6.28 -25.91 -25.83
N PHE A 619 -5.28 -25.57 -25.02
CA PHE A 619 -3.86 -25.82 -25.29
C PHE A 619 -3.24 -26.84 -24.30
N PRO A 620 -2.06 -27.40 -24.59
CA PRO A 620 -1.26 -28.13 -23.59
C PRO A 620 -0.88 -27.22 -22.41
N LEU A 621 -0.81 -27.81 -21.21
CA LEU A 621 -0.38 -27.13 -19.99
C LEU A 621 1.16 -27.03 -19.95
N GLU A 622 1.72 -26.01 -20.60
CA GLU A 622 3.16 -25.70 -20.52
C GLU A 622 3.44 -24.54 -19.55
N ILE A 623 2.91 -23.34 -19.78
CA ILE A 623 3.00 -22.21 -18.83
C ILE A 623 1.68 -21.43 -18.80
N THR A 624 1.03 -21.34 -17.63
CA THR A 624 -0.27 -20.66 -17.45
C THR A 624 -0.13 -19.30 -16.76
N PRO A 625 -0.92 -18.28 -17.16
CA PRO A 625 -0.86 -16.94 -16.56
C PRO A 625 -1.39 -16.94 -15.11
N HIS A 626 -0.74 -16.20 -14.20
CA HIS A 626 -1.12 -16.19 -12.78
C HIS A 626 -2.46 -15.50 -12.55
N PHE A 627 -2.69 -14.35 -13.18
CA PHE A 627 -3.95 -13.60 -13.09
C PHE A 627 -4.59 -13.44 -14.47
N LEU A 628 -5.80 -13.96 -14.64
CA LEU A 628 -6.56 -13.87 -15.89
C LEU A 628 -7.96 -13.32 -15.64
N ILE A 629 -8.26 -12.17 -16.25
CA ILE A 629 -9.52 -11.43 -16.10
C ILE A 629 -10.16 -11.24 -17.48
N LEU A 630 -11.18 -12.06 -17.79
CA LEU A 630 -11.90 -12.06 -19.07
C LEU A 630 -13.35 -11.52 -18.94
N ALA A 631 -13.72 -11.03 -17.76
CA ALA A 631 -15.07 -10.61 -17.39
C ALA A 631 -15.76 -9.67 -18.38
N SER A 632 -17.09 -9.67 -18.40
CA SER A 632 -17.90 -8.69 -19.14
C SER A 632 -17.53 -8.67 -20.64
N ASN A 633 -17.81 -9.78 -21.32
CA ASN A 633 -17.49 -10.04 -22.72
C ASN A 633 -18.57 -10.95 -23.37
N GLN A 634 -18.31 -11.47 -24.58
CA GLN A 634 -19.18 -12.40 -25.31
C GLN A 634 -18.45 -13.73 -25.64
N PHE A 635 -17.60 -14.21 -24.75
CA PHE A 635 -16.99 -15.55 -24.88
C PHE A 635 -18.03 -16.64 -24.66
N GLU A 636 -17.99 -17.70 -25.45
CA GLU A 636 -19.02 -18.74 -25.49
C GLU A 636 -18.46 -20.17 -25.51
N GLY A 637 -19.35 -21.15 -25.32
CA GLY A 637 -19.01 -22.58 -25.36
C GLY A 637 -18.52 -23.15 -24.02
N PRO A 638 -17.72 -24.23 -24.03
CA PRO A 638 -17.19 -24.87 -22.82
C PRO A 638 -15.93 -24.16 -22.30
N ILE A 639 -15.74 -24.14 -20.97
CA ILE A 639 -14.52 -23.62 -20.35
C ILE A 639 -13.36 -24.62 -20.56
N PRO A 640 -12.24 -24.21 -21.18
CA PRO A 640 -11.17 -25.13 -21.55
C PRO A 640 -10.23 -25.47 -20.37
N PRO A 641 -9.84 -26.75 -20.19
CA PRO A 641 -9.03 -27.20 -19.05
C PRO A 641 -7.69 -26.49 -18.79
N PHE A 642 -7.03 -25.92 -19.79
CA PHE A 642 -5.72 -25.27 -19.57
C PHE A 642 -5.79 -24.05 -18.62
N LEU A 643 -6.96 -23.42 -18.48
CA LEU A 643 -7.18 -22.30 -17.55
C LEU A 643 -7.07 -22.70 -16.06
N ARG A 644 -7.08 -24.00 -15.74
CA ARG A 644 -6.94 -24.51 -14.36
C ARG A 644 -5.62 -24.13 -13.68
N GLY A 645 -4.60 -23.74 -14.44
CA GLY A 645 -3.27 -23.39 -13.89
C GLY A 645 -3.15 -21.97 -13.35
N SER A 646 -4.12 -21.09 -13.60
CA SER A 646 -4.11 -19.72 -13.05
C SER A 646 -4.30 -19.69 -11.53
N ALA A 647 -3.81 -18.64 -10.88
CA ALA A 647 -4.02 -18.37 -9.46
C ALA A 647 -5.31 -17.59 -9.19
N TYR A 648 -5.63 -16.66 -10.08
CA TYR A 648 -6.86 -15.89 -10.14
C TYR A 648 -7.47 -16.06 -11.53
N LEU A 649 -8.72 -16.51 -11.61
CA LEU A 649 -9.46 -16.66 -12.86
C LEU A 649 -10.87 -16.07 -12.73
N ASP A 650 -11.13 -15.01 -13.49
CA ASP A 650 -12.43 -14.36 -13.61
C ASP A 650 -12.95 -14.49 -15.05
N LEU A 651 -14.05 -15.23 -15.20
CA LEU A 651 -14.79 -15.48 -16.44
C LEU A 651 -16.23 -14.94 -16.35
N SER A 652 -16.51 -14.05 -15.39
CA SER A 652 -17.85 -13.55 -15.11
C SER A 652 -18.49 -12.81 -16.30
N GLN A 653 -19.82 -12.66 -16.33
CA GLN A 653 -20.54 -11.84 -17.31
C GLN A 653 -20.17 -12.20 -18.77
N ASN A 654 -20.37 -13.48 -19.13
CA ASN A 654 -20.05 -14.06 -20.44
C ASN A 654 -21.14 -15.09 -20.86
N ASN A 655 -20.92 -15.80 -21.97
CA ASN A 655 -21.83 -16.82 -22.52
C ASN A 655 -21.29 -18.26 -22.39
N PHE A 656 -20.45 -18.55 -21.38
CA PHE A 656 -19.99 -19.93 -21.15
C PHE A 656 -21.16 -20.83 -20.76
N SER A 657 -21.19 -22.05 -21.27
CA SER A 657 -22.34 -22.98 -21.19
C SER A 657 -22.04 -24.34 -20.55
N ASP A 658 -20.76 -24.73 -20.47
CA ASP A 658 -20.30 -25.95 -19.80
C ASP A 658 -18.98 -25.69 -19.05
N CYS A 659 -18.85 -26.25 -17.84
CA CYS A 659 -17.66 -26.19 -17.00
C CYS A 659 -17.14 -27.58 -16.58
N PHE A 660 -17.76 -28.68 -17.03
CA PHE A 660 -17.45 -30.04 -16.59
C PHE A 660 -15.99 -30.44 -16.87
N SER A 661 -15.50 -30.15 -18.08
CA SER A 661 -14.09 -30.40 -18.47
C SER A 661 -13.09 -29.61 -17.63
N PHE A 662 -13.44 -28.37 -17.28
CA PHE A 662 -12.60 -27.50 -16.45
C PHE A 662 -12.59 -27.94 -14.98
N LEU A 663 -13.73 -28.31 -14.41
CA LEU A 663 -13.79 -28.74 -13.00
C LEU A 663 -13.18 -30.14 -12.83
N CYS A 664 -13.63 -31.12 -13.62
CA CYS A 664 -13.30 -32.54 -13.42
C CYS A 664 -12.07 -33.03 -14.20
N GLY A 665 -11.14 -32.14 -14.55
CA GLY A 665 -9.84 -32.54 -15.09
C GLY A 665 -9.03 -33.39 -14.10
N ASN A 666 -8.34 -34.42 -14.60
CA ASN A 666 -7.68 -35.45 -13.77
C ASN A 666 -6.62 -34.88 -12.81
N ASP A 667 -5.92 -33.81 -13.21
CA ASP A 667 -4.78 -33.28 -12.46
C ASP A 667 -5.20 -32.49 -11.21
N THR A 668 -4.32 -32.39 -10.22
CA THR A 668 -4.52 -31.59 -9.00
C THR A 668 -4.11 -30.14 -9.22
N VAL A 669 -4.93 -29.20 -8.75
CA VAL A 669 -4.74 -27.76 -8.92
C VAL A 669 -4.26 -27.14 -7.60
N GLU A 670 -2.97 -26.78 -7.58
CA GLU A 670 -2.30 -26.16 -6.42
C GLU A 670 -2.39 -24.62 -6.46
N ALA A 671 -2.48 -24.00 -7.64
CA ALA A 671 -2.40 -22.55 -7.81
C ALA A 671 -3.75 -21.82 -7.65
N LEU A 672 -4.85 -22.35 -8.19
CA LEU A 672 -6.13 -21.62 -8.26
C LEU A 672 -6.68 -21.31 -6.86
N GLY A 673 -6.60 -20.04 -6.49
CA GLY A 673 -7.08 -19.48 -5.22
C GLY A 673 -8.39 -18.70 -5.35
N GLN A 674 -8.70 -18.17 -6.53
CA GLN A 674 -9.96 -17.49 -6.81
C GLN A 674 -10.51 -17.87 -8.19
N LEU A 675 -11.80 -18.22 -8.19
CA LEU A 675 -12.57 -18.57 -9.38
C LEU A 675 -13.91 -17.84 -9.38
N ASP A 676 -14.16 -17.01 -10.38
CA ASP A 676 -15.46 -16.40 -10.65
C ASP A 676 -15.99 -16.87 -12.01
N LEU A 677 -17.12 -17.57 -12.00
CA LEU A 677 -17.88 -18.01 -13.17
C LEU A 677 -19.30 -17.40 -13.18
N SER A 678 -19.54 -16.35 -12.41
CA SER A 678 -20.86 -15.76 -12.23
C SER A 678 -21.43 -15.18 -13.52
N ASN A 679 -22.75 -14.96 -13.57
CA ASN A 679 -23.41 -14.25 -14.68
C ASN A 679 -23.09 -14.90 -16.05
N ASN A 680 -23.33 -16.20 -16.17
CA ASN A 680 -23.04 -17.00 -17.36
C ASN A 680 -24.22 -17.92 -17.72
N GLN A 681 -24.08 -18.72 -18.78
CA GLN A 681 -25.09 -19.66 -19.25
C GLN A 681 -24.84 -21.11 -18.77
N LEU A 682 -24.01 -21.32 -17.73
CA LEU A 682 -23.66 -22.64 -17.23
C LEU A 682 -24.91 -23.33 -16.68
N SER A 683 -25.08 -24.62 -16.99
CA SER A 683 -26.32 -25.34 -16.72
C SER A 683 -26.09 -26.81 -16.38
N GLY A 684 -27.18 -27.55 -16.14
CA GLY A 684 -27.10 -28.95 -15.69
C GLY A 684 -26.91 -29.04 -14.18
N GLN A 685 -26.09 -29.97 -13.69
CA GLN A 685 -25.73 -30.08 -12.28
C GLN A 685 -24.32 -29.55 -12.05
N ILE A 686 -24.07 -28.90 -10.91
CA ILE A 686 -22.68 -28.56 -10.53
C ILE A 686 -21.91 -29.89 -10.37
N PRO A 687 -20.77 -30.09 -11.06
CA PRO A 687 -20.02 -31.34 -11.00
C PRO A 687 -19.42 -31.63 -9.62
N ASP A 688 -19.40 -32.91 -9.20
CA ASP A 688 -18.92 -33.33 -7.87
C ASP A 688 -17.44 -33.77 -7.88
N CYS A 689 -16.55 -32.83 -8.24
CA CYS A 689 -15.12 -33.08 -8.44
C CYS A 689 -14.22 -31.97 -7.87
N TRP A 690 -14.66 -31.28 -6.81
CA TRP A 690 -13.96 -30.13 -6.21
C TRP A 690 -12.69 -30.50 -5.44
N ASN A 691 -12.48 -31.79 -5.17
CA ASN A 691 -11.32 -32.35 -4.46
C ASN A 691 -9.95 -32.11 -5.15
N HIS A 692 -9.94 -31.55 -6.36
CA HIS A 692 -8.72 -31.24 -7.11
C HIS A 692 -8.12 -29.87 -6.73
N PHE A 693 -8.94 -28.91 -6.28
CA PHE A 693 -8.51 -27.54 -5.99
C PHE A 693 -8.07 -27.41 -4.52
N LYS A 694 -6.79 -27.10 -4.27
CA LYS A 694 -6.22 -27.11 -2.91
C LYS A 694 -6.11 -25.74 -2.24
N SER A 695 -5.99 -24.68 -3.03
CA SER A 695 -5.78 -23.32 -2.53
C SER A 695 -7.01 -22.41 -2.68
N LEU A 696 -8.13 -22.95 -3.19
CA LEU A 696 -9.32 -22.19 -3.55
C LEU A 696 -9.98 -21.55 -2.31
N ALA A 697 -9.83 -20.24 -2.20
CA ALA A 697 -10.32 -19.38 -1.14
C ALA A 697 -11.59 -18.61 -1.53
N TYR A 698 -11.78 -18.33 -2.82
CA TYR A 698 -12.97 -17.63 -3.34
C TYR A 698 -13.60 -18.43 -4.48
N LEU A 699 -14.91 -18.66 -4.41
CA LEU A 699 -15.70 -19.30 -5.46
C LEU A 699 -17.04 -18.60 -5.65
N ASP A 700 -17.26 -18.05 -6.85
CA ASP A 700 -18.57 -17.56 -7.30
C ASP A 700 -19.06 -18.35 -8.53
N LEU A 701 -20.26 -18.93 -8.40
CA LEU A 701 -21.02 -19.63 -9.45
C LEU A 701 -22.45 -19.04 -9.58
N SER A 702 -22.68 -17.85 -9.03
CA SER A 702 -23.98 -17.21 -8.97
C SER A 702 -24.51 -16.79 -10.35
N HIS A 703 -25.79 -16.45 -10.44
CA HIS A 703 -26.40 -15.90 -11.66
C HIS A 703 -26.15 -16.79 -12.88
N ASN A 704 -26.43 -18.09 -12.71
CA ASN A 704 -26.27 -19.13 -13.71
C ASN A 704 -27.55 -20.01 -13.74
N ASN A 705 -27.56 -21.05 -14.57
CA ASN A 705 -28.70 -21.94 -14.76
C ASN A 705 -28.44 -23.35 -14.16
N PHE A 706 -27.64 -23.45 -13.10
CA PHE A 706 -27.35 -24.72 -12.42
C PHE A 706 -28.58 -25.26 -11.67
N SER A 707 -28.62 -26.58 -11.52
CA SER A 707 -29.70 -27.34 -10.91
C SER A 707 -29.18 -28.55 -10.14
N GLY A 708 -30.09 -29.37 -9.59
CA GLY A 708 -29.70 -30.54 -8.80
C GLY A 708 -29.37 -30.15 -7.36
N THR A 709 -28.20 -30.53 -6.86
CA THR A 709 -27.79 -30.35 -5.46
C THR A 709 -26.40 -29.73 -5.36
N ILE A 710 -26.12 -29.01 -4.27
CA ILE A 710 -24.76 -28.57 -3.95
C ILE A 710 -23.86 -29.83 -3.79
N PRO A 711 -22.70 -29.92 -4.47
CA PRO A 711 -21.87 -31.13 -4.46
C PRO A 711 -21.23 -31.44 -3.10
N ILE A 712 -21.02 -32.74 -2.81
CA ILE A 712 -20.47 -33.17 -1.52
C ILE A 712 -18.97 -32.82 -1.44
N SER A 713 -18.23 -32.94 -2.55
CA SER A 713 -16.80 -32.66 -2.64
C SER A 713 -16.42 -31.20 -2.38
N MET A 714 -17.35 -30.23 -2.46
CA MET A 714 -17.08 -28.85 -2.06
C MET A 714 -16.60 -28.74 -0.60
N GLY A 715 -17.02 -29.66 0.27
CA GLY A 715 -16.52 -29.77 1.65
C GLY A 715 -15.05 -30.19 1.78
N SER A 716 -14.32 -30.40 0.68
CA SER A 716 -12.87 -30.60 0.67
C SER A 716 -12.06 -29.34 0.33
N LEU A 717 -12.74 -28.22 0.05
CA LEU A 717 -12.14 -26.90 -0.16
C LEU A 717 -11.82 -26.27 1.20
N LEU A 718 -10.79 -26.76 1.87
CA LEU A 718 -10.45 -26.39 3.26
C LEU A 718 -9.98 -24.93 3.41
N GLU A 719 -9.51 -24.31 2.32
CA GLU A 719 -9.09 -22.90 2.27
C GLU A 719 -10.24 -21.92 2.00
N LEU A 720 -11.45 -22.42 1.70
CA LEU A 720 -12.57 -21.61 1.23
C LEU A 720 -13.03 -20.57 2.26
N GLN A 721 -13.03 -19.30 1.84
CA GLN A 721 -13.42 -18.13 2.61
C GLN A 721 -14.70 -17.48 2.07
N ALA A 722 -14.94 -17.51 0.75
CA ALA A 722 -16.17 -17.03 0.13
C ALA A 722 -16.77 -18.11 -0.77
N LEU A 723 -18.08 -18.35 -0.62
CA LEU A 723 -18.87 -19.25 -1.46
C LEU A 723 -20.18 -18.58 -1.86
N LEU A 724 -20.31 -18.24 -3.15
CA LEU A 724 -21.48 -17.61 -3.74
C LEU A 724 -22.10 -18.57 -4.77
N LEU A 725 -23.31 -19.06 -4.49
CA LEU A 725 -24.08 -19.97 -5.36
C LEU A 725 -25.49 -19.41 -5.66
N SER A 726 -25.70 -18.11 -5.45
CA SER A 726 -27.00 -17.47 -5.54
C SER A 726 -27.56 -17.37 -6.96
N SER A 727 -28.84 -17.05 -7.10
CA SER A 727 -29.52 -16.83 -8.39
C SER A 727 -29.35 -18.03 -9.34
N ASN A 728 -29.79 -19.20 -8.89
CA ASN A 728 -29.67 -20.48 -9.58
C ASN A 728 -30.93 -21.35 -9.33
N SER A 729 -30.93 -22.63 -9.74
CA SER A 729 -32.03 -23.59 -9.51
C SER A 729 -31.61 -24.80 -8.67
N LEU A 730 -30.69 -24.62 -7.71
CA LEU A 730 -30.25 -25.66 -6.79
C LEU A 730 -31.36 -26.08 -5.82
N THR A 731 -31.38 -27.36 -5.43
CA THR A 731 -32.45 -28.00 -4.64
C THR A 731 -31.88 -28.84 -3.49
N LYS A 732 -32.79 -29.40 -2.66
CA LYS A 732 -32.49 -30.22 -1.45
C LYS A 732 -31.86 -29.39 -0.32
N GLU A 733 -31.25 -30.08 0.64
CA GLU A 733 -30.65 -29.51 1.85
C GLU A 733 -29.18 -29.12 1.60
N ILE A 734 -28.64 -28.22 2.43
CA ILE A 734 -27.22 -27.84 2.39
C ILE A 734 -26.36 -29.04 2.85
N PRO A 735 -25.40 -29.54 2.04
CA PRO A 735 -24.67 -30.77 2.34
C PRO A 735 -23.77 -30.61 3.57
N ARG A 736 -23.84 -31.56 4.49
CA ARG A 736 -23.08 -31.55 5.76
C ARG A 736 -21.56 -31.46 5.57
N SER A 737 -21.02 -31.84 4.41
CA SER A 737 -19.58 -31.74 4.12
C SER A 737 -19.06 -30.30 4.14
N LEU A 738 -19.90 -29.29 3.83
CA LEU A 738 -19.52 -27.87 3.94
C LEU A 738 -19.19 -27.44 5.38
N SER A 739 -19.57 -28.22 6.40
CA SER A 739 -19.14 -27.99 7.79
C SER A 739 -17.63 -28.16 8.03
N SER A 740 -16.89 -28.68 7.04
CA SER A 740 -15.42 -28.72 7.02
C SER A 740 -14.78 -27.41 6.53
N CYS A 741 -15.51 -26.54 5.82
CA CYS A 741 -15.00 -25.28 5.27
C CYS A 741 -14.94 -24.18 6.36
N THR A 742 -14.27 -24.44 7.48
CA THR A 742 -14.28 -23.59 8.69
C THR A 742 -13.58 -22.24 8.53
N LYS A 743 -13.07 -21.94 7.33
CA LYS A 743 -12.49 -20.63 6.97
C LYS A 743 -13.52 -19.67 6.36
N LEU A 744 -14.74 -20.11 6.06
CA LEU A 744 -15.80 -19.29 5.45
C LEU A 744 -16.09 -18.01 6.26
N VAL A 745 -15.95 -16.88 5.56
CA VAL A 745 -16.31 -15.51 5.93
C VAL A 745 -17.64 -15.11 5.28
N MET A 746 -17.89 -15.55 4.04
CA MET A 746 -19.15 -15.33 3.32
C MET A 746 -19.75 -16.64 2.79
N LEU A 747 -21.05 -16.81 2.99
CA LEU A 747 -21.85 -17.87 2.38
C LEU A 747 -23.15 -17.26 1.84
N ASP A 748 -23.30 -17.21 0.51
CA ASP A 748 -24.53 -16.80 -0.16
C ASP A 748 -25.09 -17.96 -1.00
N LEU A 749 -26.27 -18.44 -0.58
CA LEU A 749 -27.06 -19.46 -1.25
C LEU A 749 -28.45 -18.92 -1.64
N GLY A 750 -28.61 -17.59 -1.69
CA GLY A 750 -29.87 -16.92 -1.97
C GLY A 750 -30.47 -17.27 -3.33
N GLU A 751 -31.75 -16.95 -3.54
CA GLU A 751 -32.41 -17.05 -4.85
C GLU A 751 -32.28 -18.46 -5.49
N ASN A 752 -32.69 -19.48 -4.74
CA ASN A 752 -32.60 -20.89 -5.14
C ASN A 752 -33.86 -21.66 -4.69
N LYS A 753 -33.84 -22.99 -4.80
CA LYS A 753 -34.93 -23.90 -4.39
C LYS A 753 -34.46 -24.86 -3.29
N LEU A 754 -33.50 -24.42 -2.46
CA LEU A 754 -33.00 -25.17 -1.31
C LEU A 754 -34.08 -25.28 -0.24
N SER A 755 -34.03 -26.35 0.55
CA SER A 755 -35.16 -26.81 1.36
C SER A 755 -34.70 -27.55 2.62
N GLY A 756 -35.65 -27.86 3.51
CA GLY A 756 -35.37 -28.46 4.82
C GLY A 756 -35.04 -27.40 5.89
N PRO A 757 -34.48 -27.80 7.05
CA PRO A 757 -34.12 -26.88 8.12
C PRO A 757 -32.77 -26.19 7.85
N ILE A 758 -32.61 -24.95 8.36
CA ILE A 758 -31.28 -24.31 8.44
C ILE A 758 -30.40 -25.18 9.35
N PRO A 759 -29.24 -25.70 8.88
CA PRO A 759 -28.45 -26.62 9.70
C PRO A 759 -27.72 -25.93 10.86
N SER A 760 -27.82 -26.51 12.07
CA SER A 760 -27.12 -25.97 13.26
C SER A 760 -25.61 -25.86 13.06
N TRP A 761 -25.02 -26.73 12.23
CA TRP A 761 -23.58 -26.79 12.01
C TRP A 761 -23.01 -25.54 11.37
N ILE A 762 -23.83 -24.69 10.71
CA ILE A 762 -23.41 -23.36 10.25
C ILE A 762 -22.92 -22.57 11.45
N GLY A 763 -23.75 -22.46 12.49
CA GLY A 763 -23.40 -21.79 13.75
C GLY A 763 -22.39 -22.54 14.61
N ASP A 764 -22.37 -23.89 14.59
CA ASP A 764 -21.38 -24.66 15.37
C ASP A 764 -19.96 -24.61 14.76
N LYS A 765 -19.81 -24.48 13.42
CA LYS A 765 -18.54 -24.69 12.71
C LYS A 765 -17.99 -23.47 11.95
N LEU A 766 -18.84 -22.63 11.38
CA LEU A 766 -18.40 -21.50 10.55
C LEU A 766 -18.14 -20.25 11.42
N GLN A 767 -17.28 -20.38 12.44
CA GLN A 767 -17.03 -19.34 13.45
C GLN A 767 -16.41 -18.04 12.89
N LYS A 768 -15.97 -18.04 11.62
CA LYS A 768 -15.46 -16.87 10.89
C LYS A 768 -16.53 -16.11 10.10
N LEU A 769 -17.75 -16.62 10.01
CA LEU A 769 -18.78 -16.11 9.09
C LEU A 769 -19.22 -14.69 9.49
N GLN A 770 -19.06 -13.75 8.55
CA GLN A 770 -19.45 -12.34 8.63
C GLN A 770 -20.73 -12.09 7.81
N ILE A 771 -20.91 -12.81 6.69
CA ILE A 771 -22.04 -12.66 5.77
C ILE A 771 -22.72 -14.03 5.57
N LEU A 772 -24.03 -14.09 5.85
CA LEU A 772 -24.89 -15.24 5.57
C LEU A 772 -26.15 -14.79 4.84
N SER A 773 -26.29 -15.20 3.57
CA SER A 773 -27.50 -15.04 2.77
C SER A 773 -28.09 -16.40 2.42
N LEU A 774 -29.32 -16.65 2.87
CA LEU A 774 -30.16 -17.79 2.49
C LEU A 774 -31.51 -17.32 1.89
N ARG A 775 -31.59 -16.04 1.48
CA ARG A 775 -32.81 -15.37 1.00
C ARG A 775 -33.53 -16.14 -0.12
N LYS A 776 -34.85 -15.99 -0.23
CA LYS A 776 -35.64 -16.38 -1.43
C LYS A 776 -35.44 -17.87 -1.78
N ASN A 777 -35.76 -18.74 -0.83
CA ASN A 777 -35.57 -20.20 -0.86
C ASN A 777 -36.80 -20.94 -0.26
N HIS A 778 -36.67 -22.22 0.10
CA HIS A 778 -37.71 -23.03 0.75
C HIS A 778 -37.27 -23.60 2.11
N PHE A 779 -36.36 -22.92 2.82
CA PHE A 779 -35.96 -23.31 4.18
C PHE A 779 -37.13 -23.19 5.16
N SER A 780 -37.19 -24.10 6.13
CA SER A 780 -38.39 -24.31 6.97
C SER A 780 -38.06 -24.78 8.38
N GLY A 781 -39.06 -24.80 9.27
CA GLY A 781 -38.85 -25.06 10.69
C GLY A 781 -38.34 -23.83 11.43
N SER A 782 -37.69 -24.01 12.58
CA SER A 782 -37.27 -22.92 13.47
C SER A 782 -35.82 -22.50 13.28
N LEU A 783 -35.53 -21.21 13.50
CA LEU A 783 -34.17 -20.66 13.57
C LEU A 783 -33.33 -21.41 14.64
N PRO A 784 -32.24 -22.09 14.27
CA PRO A 784 -31.42 -22.84 15.23
C PRO A 784 -30.63 -21.88 16.13
N LEU A 785 -30.64 -22.15 17.45
CA LEU A 785 -29.97 -21.33 18.47
C LEU A 785 -28.46 -21.17 18.22
N GLN A 786 -27.86 -22.10 17.50
CA GLN A 786 -26.46 -22.10 17.10
C GLN A 786 -26.07 -20.90 16.23
N LEU A 787 -27.01 -20.27 15.48
CA LEU A 787 -26.71 -19.04 14.75
C LEU A 787 -26.23 -17.92 15.69
N CYS A 788 -26.68 -17.90 16.95
CA CYS A 788 -26.20 -17.00 17.99
C CYS A 788 -24.74 -17.27 18.44
N TYR A 789 -24.04 -18.25 17.87
CA TYR A 789 -22.61 -18.47 18.09
C TYR A 789 -21.74 -17.70 17.09
N LEU A 790 -22.33 -17.21 15.98
CA LEU A 790 -21.67 -16.44 14.92
C LEU A 790 -21.36 -15.00 15.38
N LYS A 791 -20.46 -14.86 16.36
CA LYS A 791 -20.08 -13.58 16.99
C LYS A 791 -19.59 -12.50 16.02
N GLY A 792 -19.07 -12.91 14.87
CA GLY A 792 -18.56 -12.05 13.80
C GLY A 792 -19.60 -11.66 12.74
N ILE A 793 -20.84 -12.16 12.80
CA ILE A 793 -21.84 -11.88 11.77
C ILE A 793 -22.20 -10.38 11.72
N GLN A 794 -22.14 -9.82 10.53
CA GLN A 794 -22.51 -8.44 10.19
C GLN A 794 -23.81 -8.42 9.38
N LEU A 795 -23.96 -9.37 8.44
CA LEU A 795 -25.11 -9.50 7.56
C LEU A 795 -25.75 -10.88 7.73
N LEU A 796 -27.02 -10.90 8.13
CA LEU A 796 -27.85 -12.10 8.23
C LEU A 796 -29.16 -11.90 7.46
N ASP A 797 -29.24 -12.42 6.23
CA ASP A 797 -30.46 -12.41 5.40
C ASP A 797 -31.01 -13.83 5.28
N LEU A 798 -32.15 -14.06 5.91
CA LEU A 798 -32.94 -15.29 5.87
C LEU A 798 -34.36 -15.02 5.30
N SER A 799 -34.54 -13.91 4.59
CA SER A 799 -35.81 -13.43 4.06
C SER A 799 -36.44 -14.38 3.04
N LEU A 800 -37.74 -14.21 2.76
CA LEU A 800 -38.44 -14.89 1.66
C LEU A 800 -38.30 -16.42 1.72
N ASN A 801 -38.63 -17.00 2.87
CA ASN A 801 -38.52 -18.43 3.18
C ASN A 801 -39.78 -18.92 3.94
N ASN A 802 -39.77 -20.18 4.40
CA ASN A 802 -40.87 -20.83 5.12
C ASN A 802 -40.49 -21.08 6.61
N LEU A 803 -39.66 -20.20 7.19
CA LEU A 803 -39.19 -20.30 8.58
C LEU A 803 -40.29 -19.93 9.58
N SER A 804 -40.27 -20.51 10.77
CA SER A 804 -41.41 -20.54 11.69
C SER A 804 -41.00 -20.53 13.17
N GLY A 805 -41.94 -20.16 14.06
CA GLY A 805 -41.67 -20.04 15.49
C GLY A 805 -40.89 -18.77 15.84
N ARG A 806 -40.33 -18.71 17.06
CA ARG A 806 -39.74 -17.49 17.61
C ARG A 806 -38.36 -17.12 17.07
N ILE A 807 -38.09 -15.81 17.10
CA ILE A 807 -36.74 -15.25 16.98
C ILE A 807 -35.93 -15.60 18.25
N PRO A 808 -34.69 -16.11 18.15
CA PRO A 808 -33.91 -16.51 19.33
C PRO A 808 -33.52 -15.35 20.27
N LYS A 809 -33.84 -15.48 21.57
CA LYS A 809 -33.38 -14.56 22.65
C LYS A 809 -31.85 -14.47 22.83
N CYS A 810 -31.08 -15.27 22.09
CA CYS A 810 -29.62 -15.23 22.10
C CYS A 810 -29.01 -14.26 21.07
N LEU A 811 -29.80 -13.49 20.31
CA LEU A 811 -29.30 -12.51 19.32
C LEU A 811 -28.26 -11.52 19.90
N LYS A 812 -28.34 -11.16 21.19
CA LYS A 812 -27.32 -10.36 21.89
C LYS A 812 -25.88 -10.92 21.85
N ASN A 813 -25.70 -12.16 21.42
CA ASN A 813 -24.38 -12.79 21.25
C ASN A 813 -23.73 -12.45 19.89
N LEU A 814 -24.45 -11.81 18.96
CA LEU A 814 -23.92 -11.38 17.64
C LEU A 814 -23.07 -10.10 17.80
N THR A 815 -21.94 -10.23 18.49
CA THR A 815 -21.18 -9.11 19.04
C THR A 815 -20.65 -8.09 18.02
N ALA A 816 -20.45 -8.46 16.76
CA ALA A 816 -20.07 -7.51 15.70
C ALA A 816 -21.18 -6.46 15.42
N MET A 817 -22.45 -6.82 15.61
CA MET A 817 -23.60 -5.90 15.55
C MET A 817 -23.75 -5.03 16.82
N SER A 818 -22.85 -5.17 17.80
CA SER A 818 -22.79 -4.38 19.04
C SER A 818 -21.38 -3.84 19.34
N GLN A 819 -20.55 -3.65 18.31
CA GLN A 819 -19.19 -3.13 18.42
C GLN A 819 -18.96 -2.03 17.37
N LYS A 820 -18.44 -0.87 17.80
CA LYS A 820 -17.98 0.19 16.90
C LYS A 820 -16.78 -0.30 16.11
N THR A 821 -16.78 -0.03 14.82
CA THR A 821 -15.77 -0.53 13.87
C THR A 821 -15.27 0.66 13.06
N SER A 822 -13.96 0.93 13.13
CA SER A 822 -13.33 2.02 12.39
C SER A 822 -13.06 1.58 10.95
N LEU A 823 -13.07 2.55 10.02
CA LEU A 823 -12.56 2.33 8.65
C LEU A 823 -11.08 1.89 8.63
N ILE A 824 -10.34 2.13 9.72
CA ILE A 824 -8.93 1.75 9.90
C ILE A 824 -8.78 0.27 10.33
N ASP A 825 -9.83 -0.35 10.89
CA ASP A 825 -9.78 -1.72 11.40
C ASP A 825 -9.94 -2.78 10.29
N TYR A 826 -10.40 -2.38 9.09
CA TYR A 826 -10.60 -3.28 7.96
C TYR A 826 -9.30 -3.54 7.20
N THR A 827 -8.63 -4.64 7.56
CA THR A 827 -7.72 -5.30 6.61
C THR A 827 -8.55 -5.92 5.48
N HIS A 828 -8.10 -5.78 4.23
CA HIS A 828 -8.75 -6.42 3.09
C HIS A 828 -8.70 -7.94 3.29
N GLN A 829 -9.81 -8.66 3.06
CA GLN A 829 -9.84 -10.10 3.27
C GLN A 829 -8.91 -10.79 2.28
N GLY A 830 -7.92 -11.51 2.82
CA GLY A 830 -6.78 -11.99 2.04
C GLY A 830 -6.58 -13.50 2.14
N TYR A 831 -6.00 -14.06 1.09
CA TYR A 831 -5.64 -15.47 0.98
C TYR A 831 -4.23 -15.61 0.44
N PHE A 832 -3.50 -16.62 0.91
CA PHE A 832 -2.16 -16.93 0.41
C PHE A 832 -2.27 -17.94 -0.73
N VAL A 833 -1.69 -17.61 -1.89
CA VAL A 833 -1.50 -18.57 -2.98
C VAL A 833 -0.05 -19.01 -2.99
N SER A 834 0.19 -20.30 -3.25
CA SER A 834 1.51 -20.80 -3.61
C SER A 834 1.57 -21.14 -5.09
N VAL A 835 2.48 -20.50 -5.84
CA VAL A 835 2.73 -20.77 -7.25
C VAL A 835 4.19 -21.17 -7.43
N ARG A 836 4.42 -22.29 -8.11
CA ARG A 836 5.75 -22.94 -8.22
C ARG A 836 6.86 -22.06 -8.83
N SER A 837 6.50 -21.00 -9.55
CA SER A 837 7.41 -20.03 -10.17
C SER A 837 7.71 -18.78 -9.32
N VAL A 838 6.88 -18.45 -8.32
CA VAL A 838 6.94 -17.16 -7.59
C VAL A 838 7.00 -17.34 -6.05
N GLY A 839 6.69 -18.53 -5.53
CA GLY A 839 6.70 -18.81 -4.09
C GLY A 839 5.30 -18.69 -3.48
N GLN A 840 5.20 -18.08 -2.29
CA GLN A 840 3.92 -17.72 -1.66
C GLN A 840 3.73 -16.20 -1.69
N TYR A 841 2.53 -15.76 -2.07
CA TYR A 841 2.13 -14.35 -2.02
C TYR A 841 0.68 -14.20 -1.57
N MET A 842 0.34 -13.01 -1.09
CA MET A 842 -0.99 -12.69 -0.57
C MET A 842 -1.83 -11.99 -1.65
N ASN A 843 -3.00 -12.55 -1.94
CA ASN A 843 -4.04 -11.93 -2.76
C ASN A 843 -5.18 -11.43 -1.87
N TYR A 844 -5.96 -10.51 -2.40
CA TYR A 844 -7.23 -10.03 -1.83
C TYR A 844 -8.37 -10.34 -2.80
N TYR A 845 -9.59 -10.48 -2.28
CA TYR A 845 -10.80 -10.60 -3.09
C TYR A 845 -11.81 -9.52 -2.68
N ASP A 846 -12.62 -9.12 -3.65
CA ASP A 846 -13.77 -8.25 -3.44
C ASP A 846 -15.00 -9.07 -2.99
N LEU A 847 -15.85 -8.48 -2.16
CA LEU A 847 -17.10 -9.08 -1.68
C LEU A 847 -18.28 -8.21 -2.09
N TYR A 848 -19.37 -8.84 -2.51
CA TYR A 848 -20.63 -8.16 -2.80
C TYR A 848 -21.82 -8.94 -2.23
N SER A 849 -22.96 -8.27 -2.05
CA SER A 849 -24.21 -8.93 -1.66
C SER A 849 -25.41 -8.20 -2.26
N LEU A 850 -26.37 -8.96 -2.78
CA LEU A 850 -27.65 -8.43 -3.28
C LEU A 850 -28.70 -8.46 -2.16
N LEU A 851 -29.18 -7.28 -1.77
CA LEU A 851 -30.09 -7.08 -0.64
C LEU A 851 -31.34 -6.31 -1.04
N THR A 852 -32.44 -6.52 -0.30
CA THR A 852 -33.61 -5.65 -0.38
C THR A 852 -33.38 -4.43 0.49
N TRP A 853 -33.10 -3.28 -0.12
CA TRP A 853 -32.77 -2.03 0.57
C TRP A 853 -33.79 -0.94 0.23
N LYS A 854 -34.41 -0.36 1.27
CA LYS A 854 -35.34 0.79 1.13
C LYS A 854 -36.44 0.56 0.06
N GLY A 855 -36.85 -0.70 -0.13
CA GLY A 855 -37.90 -1.13 -1.07
C GLY A 855 -37.43 -1.60 -2.46
N ALA A 856 -36.13 -1.56 -2.76
CA ALA A 856 -35.55 -2.00 -4.04
C ALA A 856 -34.48 -3.09 -3.83
N GLU A 857 -34.15 -3.87 -4.87
CA GLU A 857 -32.98 -4.75 -4.84
C GLU A 857 -31.72 -3.91 -5.16
N GLN A 858 -30.71 -3.96 -4.28
CA GLN A 858 -29.47 -3.19 -4.38
C GLN A 858 -28.25 -4.08 -4.09
N ILE A 859 -27.19 -3.93 -4.90
CA ILE A 859 -25.88 -4.56 -4.66
C ILE A 859 -25.05 -3.65 -3.76
N PHE A 860 -24.50 -4.21 -2.69
CA PHE A 860 -23.50 -3.58 -1.81
C PHE A 860 -22.13 -4.16 -2.08
N LEU A 861 -21.08 -3.31 -2.07
CA LEU A 861 -19.71 -3.69 -2.44
C LEU A 861 -18.72 -3.43 -1.29
N ASN A 862 -17.76 -4.34 -1.10
CA ASN A 862 -16.54 -4.18 -0.31
C ASN A 862 -16.73 -3.45 1.02
N ASN A 863 -16.18 -2.23 1.12
CA ASN A 863 -16.16 -1.45 2.36
C ASN A 863 -17.56 -1.02 2.81
N GLU A 864 -18.50 -0.80 1.87
CA GLU A 864 -19.90 -0.52 2.21
C GLU A 864 -20.58 -1.76 2.82
N LEU A 865 -20.29 -2.94 2.25
CA LEU A 865 -20.80 -4.22 2.72
C LEU A 865 -20.23 -4.62 4.09
N LEU A 866 -18.93 -4.38 4.33
CA LEU A 866 -18.27 -4.66 5.61
C LEU A 866 -18.66 -3.67 6.72
N LEU A 867 -19.11 -2.46 6.37
CA LEU A 867 -19.74 -1.52 7.29
C LEU A 867 -21.21 -1.87 7.59
N LEU A 868 -21.89 -2.58 6.69
CA LEU A 868 -23.32 -2.86 6.78
C LEU A 868 -23.65 -3.93 7.83
N LYS A 869 -24.20 -3.49 8.95
CA LYS A 869 -24.78 -4.37 9.99
C LYS A 869 -26.29 -4.50 9.74
N SER A 870 -26.73 -5.68 9.28
CA SER A 870 -28.10 -5.92 8.82
C SER A 870 -28.66 -7.27 9.26
N ILE A 871 -29.95 -7.28 9.65
CA ILE A 871 -30.75 -8.49 9.88
C ILE A 871 -32.03 -8.38 9.04
N ASP A 872 -32.20 -9.30 8.08
CA ASP A 872 -33.47 -9.48 7.35
C ASP A 872 -34.04 -10.88 7.61
N LEU A 873 -35.21 -10.93 8.25
CA LEU A 873 -36.00 -12.13 8.50
C LEU A 873 -37.40 -12.03 7.86
N SER A 874 -37.60 -11.08 6.94
CA SER A 874 -38.90 -10.73 6.39
C SER A 874 -39.50 -11.83 5.50
N SER A 875 -40.81 -11.74 5.25
CA SER A 875 -41.54 -12.66 4.37
C SER A 875 -41.33 -14.14 4.75
N ASN A 876 -41.63 -14.45 6.01
CA ASN A 876 -41.51 -15.77 6.62
C ASN A 876 -42.79 -16.06 7.45
N HIS A 877 -42.76 -17.06 8.32
CA HIS A 877 -43.84 -17.44 9.24
C HIS A 877 -43.41 -17.38 10.71
N LEU A 878 -42.44 -16.50 11.05
CA LEU A 878 -41.97 -16.29 12.41
C LEU A 878 -43.09 -15.72 13.30
N SER A 879 -43.09 -16.08 14.58
CA SER A 879 -44.17 -15.81 15.53
C SER A 879 -43.63 -15.55 16.94
N GLU A 880 -44.53 -15.38 17.93
CA GLU A 880 -44.20 -14.86 19.26
C GLU A 880 -43.67 -13.41 19.20
N GLU A 881 -43.07 -12.94 20.28
CA GLU A 881 -42.66 -11.55 20.50
C GLU A 881 -41.28 -11.24 19.89
N ILE A 882 -41.04 -9.98 19.53
CA ILE A 882 -39.69 -9.50 19.20
C ILE A 882 -38.84 -9.56 20.48
N PRO A 883 -37.71 -10.29 20.51
CA PRO A 883 -36.93 -10.47 21.72
C PRO A 883 -36.25 -9.16 22.14
N ILE A 884 -36.46 -8.73 23.39
CA ILE A 884 -35.85 -7.53 23.97
C ILE A 884 -34.31 -7.54 23.90
N GLU A 885 -33.69 -8.72 23.78
CA GLU A 885 -32.26 -8.86 23.49
C GLU A 885 -31.79 -8.23 22.16
N ILE A 886 -32.70 -7.81 21.28
CA ILE A 886 -32.33 -7.04 20.09
C ILE A 886 -31.82 -5.63 20.45
N GLU A 887 -32.25 -5.05 21.58
CA GLU A 887 -31.84 -3.72 22.07
C GLU A 887 -30.34 -3.61 22.42
N SER A 888 -29.60 -4.72 22.44
CA SER A 888 -28.14 -4.69 22.61
C SER A 888 -27.37 -4.51 21.30
N LEU A 889 -28.00 -4.64 20.14
CA LEU A 889 -27.34 -4.56 18.82
C LEU A 889 -27.26 -3.10 18.34
N PHE A 890 -26.75 -2.20 19.17
CA PHE A 890 -26.81 -0.74 18.96
C PHE A 890 -26.05 -0.21 17.73
N GLU A 891 -25.27 -1.06 17.05
CA GLU A 891 -24.57 -0.75 15.80
C GLU A 891 -25.31 -1.28 14.57
N LEU A 892 -26.48 -1.90 14.72
CA LEU A 892 -27.31 -2.37 13.62
C LEU A 892 -27.83 -1.18 12.78
N ILE A 893 -27.65 -1.26 11.47
CA ILE A 893 -28.00 -0.22 10.49
C ILE A 893 -29.33 -0.55 9.79
N SER A 894 -29.65 -1.83 9.62
CA SER A 894 -30.92 -2.28 9.03
C SER A 894 -31.55 -3.44 9.81
N LEU A 895 -32.85 -3.32 10.05
CA LEU A 895 -33.68 -4.37 10.63
C LEU A 895 -34.97 -4.52 9.82
N ASN A 896 -35.13 -5.70 9.21
CA ASN A 896 -36.35 -6.07 8.48
C ASN A 896 -36.98 -7.33 9.08
N LEU A 897 -38.17 -7.18 9.66
CA LEU A 897 -38.96 -8.27 10.25
C LEU A 897 -40.36 -8.38 9.61
N SER A 898 -40.61 -7.67 8.51
CA SER A 898 -41.96 -7.53 7.95
C SER A 898 -42.53 -8.81 7.37
N ARG A 899 -43.86 -8.84 7.15
CA ARG A 899 -44.57 -9.97 6.51
C ARG A 899 -44.33 -11.29 7.25
N ASN A 900 -44.56 -11.27 8.56
CA ASN A 900 -44.45 -12.41 9.47
C ASN A 900 -45.73 -12.53 10.33
N ASN A 901 -45.71 -13.40 11.35
CA ASN A 901 -46.78 -13.58 12.34
C ASN A 901 -46.36 -13.06 13.74
N LEU A 902 -45.45 -12.09 13.82
CA LEU A 902 -44.94 -11.57 15.10
C LEU A 902 -46.03 -10.84 15.89
N THR A 903 -46.03 -11.02 17.20
CA THR A 903 -47.00 -10.49 18.16
C THR A 903 -46.29 -9.70 19.27
N GLY A 904 -47.03 -9.24 20.28
CA GLY A 904 -46.46 -8.48 21.40
C GLY A 904 -46.29 -7.01 21.06
N GLU A 905 -45.53 -6.31 21.91
CA GLU A 905 -45.23 -4.88 21.76
C GLU A 905 -43.84 -4.69 21.13
N ILE A 906 -43.60 -3.50 20.55
CA ILE A 906 -42.26 -3.10 20.09
C ILE A 906 -41.36 -2.91 21.34
N PRO A 907 -40.13 -3.46 21.39
CA PRO A 907 -39.24 -3.34 22.55
C PRO A 907 -39.08 -1.89 23.04
N SER A 908 -39.28 -1.67 24.34
CA SER A 908 -39.47 -0.32 24.91
C SER A 908 -38.27 0.61 24.74
N ASN A 909 -37.06 0.06 24.61
CA ASN A 909 -35.81 0.80 24.41
C ASN A 909 -35.24 0.59 22.99
N ILE A 910 -36.08 0.33 21.99
CA ILE A 910 -35.67 0.23 20.57
C ILE A 910 -34.85 1.44 20.10
N GLY A 911 -35.07 2.63 20.70
CA GLY A 911 -34.25 3.83 20.52
C GLY A 911 -32.74 3.68 20.78
N ARG A 912 -32.31 2.61 21.45
CA ARG A 912 -30.89 2.26 21.63
C ARG A 912 -30.19 1.87 20.33
N LEU A 913 -30.94 1.55 19.27
CA LEU A 913 -30.41 1.26 17.93
C LEU A 913 -30.04 2.57 17.20
N THR A 914 -29.14 3.38 17.78
CA THR A 914 -28.81 4.73 17.28
C THR A 914 -28.08 4.74 15.93
N SER A 915 -27.63 3.58 15.43
CA SER A 915 -27.04 3.44 14.10
C SER A 915 -28.06 3.11 13.00
N LEU A 916 -29.33 2.90 13.34
CA LEU A 916 -30.36 2.35 12.46
C LEU A 916 -30.85 3.36 11.40
N GLU A 917 -30.69 3.01 10.12
CA GLU A 917 -31.17 3.79 8.97
C GLU A 917 -32.44 3.23 8.33
N PHE A 918 -32.73 1.94 8.54
CA PHE A 918 -33.86 1.21 7.95
C PHE A 918 -34.56 0.36 9.02
N LEU A 919 -35.88 0.51 9.16
CA LEU A 919 -36.72 -0.31 10.03
C LEU A 919 -38.05 -0.66 9.36
N ASP A 920 -38.25 -1.94 9.02
CA ASP A 920 -39.52 -2.46 8.52
C ASP A 920 -40.06 -3.54 9.46
N LEU A 921 -41.17 -3.23 10.14
CA LEU A 921 -41.94 -4.15 10.99
C LEU A 921 -43.34 -4.42 10.41
N SER A 922 -43.61 -3.97 9.18
CA SER A 922 -44.95 -3.97 8.58
C SER A 922 -45.55 -5.37 8.43
N ARG A 923 -46.88 -5.44 8.29
CA ARG A 923 -47.61 -6.68 7.96
C ARG A 923 -47.32 -7.81 8.95
N ASN A 924 -47.50 -7.50 10.23
CA ASN A 924 -47.37 -8.40 11.37
C ASN A 924 -48.64 -8.32 12.25
N LYS A 925 -48.57 -8.75 13.52
CA LYS A 925 -49.65 -8.69 14.52
C LYS A 925 -49.18 -7.99 15.80
N ILE A 926 -48.24 -7.05 15.66
CA ILE A 926 -47.65 -6.28 16.76
C ILE A 926 -48.70 -5.28 17.26
N TYR A 927 -48.85 -5.17 18.57
CA TYR A 927 -49.85 -4.33 19.23
C TYR A 927 -49.21 -3.33 20.21
N GLY A 928 -50.04 -2.51 20.85
CA GLY A 928 -49.61 -1.55 21.86
C GLY A 928 -49.10 -0.23 21.29
N PRO A 929 -48.48 0.63 22.11
CA PRO A 929 -47.98 1.93 21.69
C PRO A 929 -46.68 1.81 20.88
N ILE A 930 -46.44 2.78 20.00
CA ILE A 930 -45.11 3.01 19.44
C ILE A 930 -44.23 3.57 20.58
N PRO A 931 -43.11 2.93 20.95
CA PRO A 931 -42.32 3.40 22.09
C PRO A 931 -41.71 4.78 21.85
N CYS A 932 -41.84 5.68 22.83
CA CYS A 932 -41.25 7.03 22.73
C CYS A 932 -39.73 7.00 22.51
N SER A 933 -39.03 5.94 22.91
CA SER A 933 -37.59 5.78 22.62
C SER A 933 -37.28 5.75 21.12
N LEU A 934 -38.21 5.34 20.25
CA LEU A 934 -38.00 5.35 18.79
C LEU A 934 -37.66 6.75 18.24
N THR A 935 -38.09 7.83 18.93
CA THR A 935 -37.72 9.22 18.60
C THR A 935 -36.22 9.53 18.76
N GLN A 936 -35.45 8.66 19.41
CA GLN A 936 -34.01 8.82 19.65
C GLN A 936 -33.15 8.38 18.46
N ILE A 937 -33.74 7.71 17.45
CA ILE A 937 -33.04 7.28 16.24
C ILE A 937 -33.06 8.41 15.20
N ASP A 938 -32.09 9.31 15.30
CA ASP A 938 -31.94 10.48 14.41
C ASP A 938 -31.51 10.12 12.97
N ARG A 939 -30.90 8.93 12.79
CA ARG A 939 -30.45 8.41 11.49
C ARG A 939 -31.53 7.75 10.63
N LEU A 940 -32.74 7.54 11.15
CA LEU A 940 -33.72 6.69 10.48
C LEU A 940 -34.18 7.32 9.15
N THR A 941 -33.85 6.66 8.02
CA THR A 941 -34.16 7.15 6.66
C THR A 941 -35.34 6.43 6.01
N MET A 942 -35.72 5.28 6.54
CA MET A 942 -36.90 4.51 6.13
C MET A 942 -37.53 3.87 7.37
N LEU A 943 -38.86 3.99 7.47
CA LEU A 943 -39.68 3.37 8.49
C LEU A 943 -40.96 2.81 7.84
N ASP A 944 -41.33 1.58 8.14
CA ASP A 944 -42.67 1.04 7.89
C ASP A 944 -43.17 0.21 9.09
N LEU A 945 -44.29 0.64 9.67
CA LEU A 945 -45.00 0.02 10.79
C LEU A 945 -46.43 -0.39 10.38
N SER A 946 -46.79 -0.25 9.09
CA SER A 946 -48.14 -0.43 8.57
C SER A 946 -48.67 -1.86 8.74
N HIS A 947 -49.99 -2.02 8.62
CA HIS A 947 -50.67 -3.32 8.67
C HIS A 947 -50.34 -4.12 9.94
N ASN A 948 -50.51 -3.49 11.10
CA ASN A 948 -50.30 -4.06 12.43
C ASN A 948 -51.53 -3.76 13.33
N HIS A 949 -51.39 -3.88 14.65
CA HIS A 949 -52.44 -3.63 15.65
C HIS A 949 -52.01 -2.54 16.65
N LEU A 950 -51.17 -1.59 16.21
CA LEU A 950 -50.66 -0.51 17.04
C LEU A 950 -51.76 0.49 17.47
N SER A 951 -51.54 1.14 18.61
CA SER A 951 -52.57 1.92 19.31
C SER A 951 -52.01 3.15 20.03
N GLY A 952 -52.80 4.22 20.14
CA GLY A 952 -52.42 5.45 20.86
C GLY A 952 -51.79 6.51 19.95
N GLU A 953 -51.15 7.51 20.55
CA GLU A 953 -50.53 8.61 19.80
C GLU A 953 -49.15 8.23 19.23
N ILE A 954 -48.87 8.62 17.99
CA ILE A 954 -47.55 8.51 17.38
C ILE A 954 -46.59 9.49 18.10
N PRO A 955 -45.49 9.02 18.74
CA PRO A 955 -44.61 9.90 19.51
C PRO A 955 -44.07 11.08 18.70
N ILE A 956 -44.10 12.27 19.31
CA ILE A 956 -43.61 13.51 18.67
C ILE A 956 -42.09 13.54 18.77
N GLY A 957 -41.42 13.61 17.62
CA GLY A 957 -39.97 13.74 17.51
C GLY A 957 -39.55 14.56 16.28
N THR A 958 -38.26 14.55 15.96
CA THR A 958 -37.75 15.19 14.73
C THR A 958 -38.03 14.36 13.48
N GLN A 959 -37.91 13.03 13.58
CA GLN A 959 -37.90 12.14 12.41
C GLN A 959 -39.24 11.45 12.13
N LEU A 960 -39.99 11.00 13.15
CA LEU A 960 -41.22 10.21 12.93
C LEU A 960 -42.28 10.97 12.12
N GLN A 961 -42.44 12.27 12.36
CA GLN A 961 -43.38 13.14 11.64
C GLN A 961 -42.90 13.55 10.22
N SER A 962 -41.71 13.10 9.78
CA SER A 962 -41.21 13.32 8.42
C SER A 962 -41.58 12.20 7.44
N PHE A 963 -41.97 11.03 7.94
CA PHE A 963 -42.41 9.90 7.12
C PHE A 963 -43.85 10.11 6.63
N ASP A 964 -44.19 9.42 5.56
CA ASP A 964 -45.53 9.46 4.97
C ASP A 964 -46.56 8.75 5.87
N ALA A 965 -47.84 9.10 5.73
CA ALA A 965 -48.93 8.44 6.46
C ALA A 965 -49.03 6.93 6.16
N THR A 966 -48.62 6.51 4.95
CA THR A 966 -48.53 5.10 4.53
C THR A 966 -47.60 4.27 5.43
N SER A 967 -46.52 4.83 5.99
CA SER A 967 -45.65 4.15 6.97
C SER A 967 -46.37 3.72 8.25
N TYR A 968 -47.60 4.18 8.47
CA TYR A 968 -48.41 3.93 9.67
C TYR A 968 -49.79 3.32 9.37
N GLU A 969 -50.13 3.07 8.09
CA GLU A 969 -51.48 2.69 7.66
C GLU A 969 -51.98 1.34 8.21
N ASP A 970 -53.29 1.09 8.13
CA ASP A 970 -53.99 -0.09 8.67
C ASP A 970 -53.86 -0.36 10.19
N ASN A 971 -53.21 0.52 10.95
CA ASN A 971 -53.20 0.48 12.42
C ASN A 971 -54.45 1.17 13.01
N LEU A 972 -55.56 0.42 13.11
CA LEU A 972 -56.90 0.92 13.47
C LEU A 972 -56.95 1.84 14.70
N ASN A 973 -56.14 1.59 15.74
CA ASN A 973 -56.18 2.32 17.02
C ASN A 973 -55.10 3.41 17.16
N LEU A 974 -54.23 3.59 16.16
CA LEU A 974 -53.18 4.61 16.16
C LEU A 974 -53.74 5.99 15.78
N CYS A 975 -53.13 7.09 16.25
CA CYS A 975 -53.58 8.47 15.99
C CYS A 975 -52.41 9.47 16.11
N GLY A 976 -52.65 10.72 15.72
CA GLY A 976 -51.62 11.77 15.73
C GLY A 976 -50.80 11.82 14.43
N LYS A 977 -49.99 12.87 14.27
CA LYS A 977 -49.25 13.12 13.00
C LYS A 977 -48.16 12.06 12.75
N PRO A 978 -47.99 11.58 11.51
CA PRO A 978 -48.51 12.15 10.25
C PRO A 978 -49.94 11.75 9.85
N LEU A 979 -50.66 10.91 10.61
CA LEU A 979 -52.06 10.57 10.31
C LEU A 979 -52.99 11.78 10.52
N GLU A 980 -54.01 11.92 9.68
CA GLU A 980 -55.09 12.92 9.86
C GLU A 980 -56.02 12.58 11.05
N LYS A 981 -55.93 11.36 11.58
CA LYS A 981 -56.75 10.86 12.68
C LYS A 981 -56.32 11.49 14.01
N LEU A 982 -57.15 12.37 14.55
CA LEU A 982 -56.99 12.99 15.86
C LEU A 982 -57.08 11.95 16.99
N CYS A 983 -56.26 12.13 18.04
CA CYS A 983 -56.38 11.37 19.28
C CYS A 983 -57.54 11.93 20.13
N VAL A 984 -58.35 11.06 20.70
CA VAL A 984 -59.45 11.43 21.61
C VAL A 984 -58.94 11.34 23.05
N VAL A 985 -59.04 12.45 23.78
CA VAL A 985 -58.85 12.46 25.24
C VAL A 985 -60.19 12.09 25.87
N GLU A 986 -60.29 10.89 26.43
CA GLU A 986 -61.41 10.52 27.31
C GLU A 986 -61.05 10.91 28.76
N GLU A 987 -61.79 11.86 29.34
CA GLU A 987 -61.65 12.26 30.74
C GLU A 987 -62.40 11.27 31.67
N PRO A 988 -61.72 10.58 32.61
CA PRO A 988 -62.39 9.82 33.66
C PRO A 988 -62.82 10.74 34.82
N PRO A 989 -63.95 10.45 35.51
CA PRO A 989 -64.52 11.39 36.48
C PRO A 989 -63.84 11.38 37.86
N ASP A 990 -63.68 12.59 38.42
CA ASP A 990 -63.46 12.98 39.82
C ASP A 990 -62.92 11.92 40.81
N LYS A 991 -61.64 12.06 41.20
CA LYS A 991 -61.18 11.56 42.49
C LYS A 991 -59.95 12.26 43.08
N LEU A 992 -60.24 13.17 44.02
CA LEU A 992 -59.50 13.53 45.23
C LEU A 992 -57.96 13.63 45.16
N ASP A 993 -57.48 14.84 45.42
CA ASP A 993 -56.08 15.24 45.48
C ASP A 993 -55.22 14.37 46.40
N VAL A 994 -54.09 13.89 45.87
CA VAL A 994 -52.91 13.49 46.64
C VAL A 994 -51.70 14.08 45.93
N GLU A 995 -51.05 15.04 46.58
CA GLU A 995 -49.87 15.72 46.02
C GLU A 995 -48.70 14.73 45.84
N PHE A 996 -48.14 14.70 44.63
CA PHE A 996 -46.77 14.28 44.38
C PHE A 996 -46.04 15.45 43.72
N ASP A 997 -44.87 15.78 44.27
CA ASP A 997 -44.22 17.09 44.11
C ASP A 997 -43.13 17.04 43.02
N GLU A 998 -43.55 17.20 41.76
CA GLU A 998 -42.66 17.37 40.60
C GLU A 998 -43.21 18.45 39.65
N ASP A 999 -42.57 19.64 39.59
CA ASP A 999 -41.84 20.12 38.39
C ASP A 999 -41.33 21.58 38.55
N GLU A 1000 -40.08 21.79 38.99
CA GLU A 1000 -39.48 23.14 39.12
C GLU A 1000 -38.99 23.74 37.78
N ASN A 1001 -39.26 23.10 36.62
CA ASN A 1001 -38.69 23.49 35.32
C ASN A 1001 -39.60 24.34 34.40
N PHE A 1002 -40.84 24.64 34.77
CA PHE A 1002 -41.79 25.28 33.83
C PHE A 1002 -41.43 26.74 33.48
N PHE A 1003 -40.84 27.51 34.41
CA PHE A 1003 -40.64 28.96 34.24
C PHE A 1003 -39.44 29.38 33.37
N VAL A 1004 -38.50 28.48 33.04
CA VAL A 1004 -37.23 28.85 32.38
C VAL A 1004 -37.30 28.83 30.85
N LYS A 1005 -38.21 28.03 30.26
CA LYS A 1005 -38.24 27.80 28.80
C LYS A 1005 -38.81 28.98 27.99
N HIS A 1006 -39.81 29.69 28.52
CA HIS A 1006 -40.52 30.72 27.76
C HIS A 1006 -39.66 31.95 27.38
N PRO A 1007 -38.78 32.48 28.26
CA PRO A 1007 -37.84 33.54 27.90
C PRO A 1007 -36.78 33.10 26.88
N LEU A 1008 -36.38 31.82 26.90
CA LEU A 1008 -35.37 31.27 26.00
C LEU A 1008 -35.88 31.14 24.56
N TYR A 1009 -37.10 30.63 24.37
CA TYR A 1009 -37.72 30.60 23.04
C TYR A 1009 -38.01 32.02 22.50
N ALA A 1010 -38.38 32.96 23.37
CA ALA A 1010 -38.52 34.36 22.99
C ALA A 1010 -37.17 34.97 22.53
N SER A 1011 -36.08 34.74 23.27
CA SER A 1011 -34.76 35.28 22.88
C SER A 1011 -34.20 34.62 21.62
N MET A 1012 -34.44 33.33 21.40
CA MET A 1012 -34.12 32.65 20.14
C MET A 1012 -34.93 33.22 18.95
N ALA A 1013 -36.23 33.46 19.13
CA ALA A 1013 -37.07 34.07 18.09
C ALA A 1013 -36.62 35.50 17.75
N PHE A 1014 -36.34 36.34 18.75
CA PHE A 1014 -35.78 37.68 18.53
C PHE A 1014 -34.38 37.64 17.92
N GLY A 1015 -33.53 36.69 18.31
CA GLY A 1015 -32.22 36.45 17.71
C GLY A 1015 -32.31 36.07 16.24
N PHE A 1016 -33.25 35.19 15.87
CA PHE A 1016 -33.50 34.83 14.47
C PHE A 1016 -34.04 36.02 13.67
N ILE A 1017 -35.04 36.73 14.19
CA ILE A 1017 -35.63 37.92 13.53
C ILE A 1017 -34.59 39.02 13.33
N THR A 1018 -33.71 39.27 14.31
CA THR A 1018 -32.67 40.31 14.19
C THR A 1018 -31.51 39.88 13.28
N GLY A 1019 -31.03 38.64 13.40
CA GLY A 1019 -29.95 38.12 12.57
C GLY A 1019 -30.37 37.88 11.12
N PHE A 1020 -31.34 36.98 10.90
CA PHE A 1020 -31.83 36.64 9.56
C PHE A 1020 -32.56 37.81 8.91
N GLY A 1021 -33.48 38.46 9.63
CA GLY A 1021 -34.22 39.62 9.12
C GLY A 1021 -33.31 40.82 8.85
N GLY A 1022 -32.29 41.06 9.69
CA GLY A 1022 -31.28 42.09 9.45
C GLY A 1022 -30.53 41.87 8.13
N VAL A 1023 -30.00 40.66 7.91
CA VAL A 1023 -29.32 40.29 6.65
C VAL A 1023 -30.27 40.38 5.45
N PHE A 1024 -31.50 39.85 5.57
CA PHE A 1024 -32.46 39.83 4.46
C PHE A 1024 -32.92 41.24 4.06
N VAL A 1025 -33.18 42.12 5.03
CA VAL A 1025 -33.50 43.54 4.78
C VAL A 1025 -32.28 44.27 4.19
N SER A 1026 -31.06 44.00 4.66
CA SER A 1026 -29.85 44.55 4.05
C SER A 1026 -29.69 44.16 2.58
N ILE A 1027 -29.94 42.88 2.23
CA ILE A 1027 -29.90 42.40 0.84
C ILE A 1027 -31.02 43.02 -0.01
N LEU A 1028 -32.22 43.19 0.53
CA LEU A 1028 -33.34 43.82 -0.19
C LEU A 1028 -33.09 45.30 -0.49
N VAL A 1029 -32.58 46.06 0.48
CA VAL A 1029 -32.39 47.52 0.37
C VAL A 1029 -31.09 47.88 -0.35
N ASN A 1030 -29.98 47.19 -0.08
CA ASN A 1030 -28.70 47.48 -0.70
C ASN A 1030 -28.61 46.85 -2.11
N ARG A 1031 -28.83 47.70 -3.13
CA ARG A 1031 -28.85 47.30 -4.56
C ARG A 1031 -27.64 46.48 -4.99
N THR A 1032 -26.45 46.79 -4.47
CA THR A 1032 -25.20 46.10 -4.82
C THR A 1032 -25.13 44.70 -4.20
N TRP A 1033 -25.58 44.55 -2.96
CA TRP A 1033 -25.66 43.25 -2.27
C TRP A 1033 -26.73 42.36 -2.91
N ARG A 1034 -27.87 42.94 -3.31
CA ARG A 1034 -28.90 42.23 -4.06
C ARG A 1034 -28.37 41.64 -5.37
N GLN A 1035 -27.57 42.39 -6.11
CA GLN A 1035 -26.95 41.93 -7.36
C GLN A 1035 -25.90 40.84 -7.15
N ALA A 1036 -25.14 40.89 -6.05
CA ALA A 1036 -24.22 39.82 -5.67
C ALA A 1036 -24.96 38.54 -5.27
N TYR A 1037 -26.04 38.67 -4.49
CA TYR A 1037 -26.86 37.53 -4.03
C TYR A 1037 -27.62 36.84 -5.17
N CYS A 1038 -28.21 37.61 -6.11
CA CYS A 1038 -28.81 37.02 -7.31
C CYS A 1038 -27.78 36.22 -8.11
N ARG A 1039 -26.61 36.79 -8.42
CA ARG A 1039 -25.54 36.07 -9.15
C ARG A 1039 -25.06 34.81 -8.43
N LEU A 1040 -25.08 34.78 -7.10
CA LEU A 1040 -24.76 33.58 -6.33
C LEU A 1040 -25.81 32.49 -6.56
N LEU A 1041 -27.10 32.84 -6.53
CA LEU A 1041 -28.21 31.92 -6.80
C LEU A 1041 -28.26 31.47 -8.26
N ASP A 1042 -28.00 32.37 -9.22
CA ASP A 1042 -27.92 32.06 -10.64
C ASP A 1042 -26.82 31.01 -10.88
N ASN A 1043 -25.59 31.28 -10.41
CA ASN A 1043 -24.47 30.32 -10.47
C ASN A 1043 -24.79 28.99 -9.77
N LEU A 1044 -25.45 29.01 -8.61
CA LEU A 1044 -25.80 27.78 -7.89
C LEU A 1044 -26.83 26.95 -8.66
N THR A 1045 -27.78 27.62 -9.31
CA THR A 1045 -28.83 26.99 -10.13
C THR A 1045 -28.24 26.39 -11.39
N ASP A 1046 -27.35 27.11 -12.08
CA ASP A 1046 -26.59 26.60 -13.23
C ASP A 1046 -25.72 25.38 -12.85
N HIS A 1047 -25.09 25.41 -11.67
CA HIS A 1047 -24.26 24.29 -11.19
C HIS A 1047 -25.11 23.06 -10.84
N ILE A 1048 -26.26 23.25 -10.17
CA ILE A 1048 -27.24 22.18 -9.91
C ILE A 1048 -27.81 21.63 -11.22
N TYR A 1049 -28.11 22.49 -12.19
CA TYR A 1049 -28.57 22.08 -13.52
C TYR A 1049 -27.50 21.25 -14.25
N LEU A 1050 -26.23 21.65 -14.18
CA LEU A 1050 -25.11 20.85 -14.71
C LEU A 1050 -25.01 19.47 -14.03
N ILE A 1051 -25.16 19.41 -12.70
CA ILE A 1051 -25.13 18.16 -11.93
C ILE A 1051 -26.32 17.24 -12.29
N ILE A 1052 -27.50 17.81 -12.54
CA ILE A 1052 -28.68 17.05 -12.99
C ILE A 1052 -28.48 16.53 -14.43
N VAL A 1053 -28.05 17.40 -15.36
CA VAL A 1053 -27.80 17.01 -16.76
C VAL A 1053 -26.69 15.94 -16.86
N THR A 1054 -25.62 16.05 -16.07
CA THR A 1054 -24.54 15.04 -16.02
C THR A 1054 -24.92 13.75 -15.27
N LYS A 1055 -26.02 13.72 -14.50
CA LYS A 1055 -26.64 12.51 -13.95
C LYS A 1055 -27.72 11.87 -14.83
N VAL A 1056 -28.29 12.63 -15.78
CA VAL A 1056 -29.32 12.15 -16.73
C VAL A 1056 -28.73 11.79 -18.10
N ALA A 1057 -27.47 12.17 -18.35
CA ALA A 1057 -26.67 11.79 -19.53
C ALA A 1057 -25.58 10.73 -19.21
N LYS A 1058 -25.74 10.00 -18.11
CA LYS A 1058 -25.04 8.75 -17.78
C LYS A 1058 -26.07 7.63 -17.67
#